data_AF-M1MNZ2-F1
#
_entry.id   AF-M1MNZ2-F1
#
_cell.length_a   1.000
_cell.length_b   1.000
_cell.length_c   1.000
_cell.angle_alpha   90.00
_cell.angle_beta   90.00
_cell.angle_gamma   90.00
#
_symmetry.space_group_name_H-M   'P 1'
#
loop_
_entity.id
_entity.type
_entity.pdbx_description
1 polymer ?
#
loop_
_entity_poly.entity_id
_entity_poly.type
_entity_poly.pdbx_seq_one_letter_code
_entity_poly.pdbx_strand_id
1 'polypeptide(L)'
;MATSLGNLYPNLPGMLIEFKDGGSALRFEKTDASTDSLLLLGTAVDGPIMEPVAVDYKSAELIFGSDTDSNNVPNGATLVHAFKQAYEAGCRDIRLMRISGSKASTVIQTTSDSVTNTKRIDENEIAYISGNDATEISLPITAGTAYDKTSLEVYAKGRKVDATAYTLDDANKKLKLNANACDAGASLEVKYKEVKTNANTETVTVEALSSIKNGVVLSNNADKIVSVAKADASSVTLYNLDGDKTTIIISDTSVKVGDAITVQYESYTYARHDVRATAATSLQVVALKNTAATGSEPVLYIDNAKVLDPSAYSFDAATNTIKIIKENFKMNQTISVSYFVQTTASVNSSIKIQSIFGGEIYNEGIVEVKDLINSDGSVMGKKVIITKPESKQTLSEAPQVYTSIDYPTFGLLAEAITANNNIYEAYTEDENELTANLVASSSYLSNGEDGTDLTADELFEALSGKRDGNGFILAQGAYQILENYQVDQIVPVGVYADDKLSDKNANFAYELALYCAISSYRNKTTIGAIPMKPIKDTTLANIQKYAKYLATYDNTYYMLDEAGSPIKDSEGNKFDLGKYISVVAGPKVLFNHSVNALREGNAAVMYMAYTSTLASKSAPTNKKMLGTTGLKFNFSNSQLNDIIGNRMVAFQLKYLESGNASTGAYVVDAPTAAAKNSDYARLSTVRVIRDVADAMREVADPYIGEANTIEKRNALSAAIAKRLDLLVQNGVIQKYSYSLVATAKQEVLGEASLELGIVPPQELRKITTVIGLTSSQA
;
A
#
# COMPACT_ATOMS: atom_id res chain seq x y z
N MET A 1 -12.73 10.89 11.16
CA MET A 1 -13.71 11.88 11.63
C MET A 1 -15.11 11.59 11.06
N ALA A 2 -15.76 10.51 11.49
CA ALA A 2 -17.20 10.33 11.29
C ALA A 2 -17.99 11.11 12.34
N THR A 3 -18.02 12.44 12.22
CA THR A 3 -19.17 13.20 12.70
C THR A 3 -20.43 12.69 12.00
N SER A 4 -21.58 12.77 12.67
CA SER A 4 -22.87 12.48 12.02
C SER A 4 -23.07 13.33 10.77
N LEU A 5 -23.96 12.89 9.87
CA LEU A 5 -24.39 13.61 8.65
C LEU A 5 -25.24 14.88 8.95
N GLY A 6 -24.84 15.65 9.97
CA GLY A 6 -25.37 16.97 10.25
C GLY A 6 -24.84 17.97 9.22
N ASN A 7 -25.74 18.41 8.33
CA ASN A 7 -25.57 19.48 7.34
C ASN A 7 -24.14 19.67 6.80
N LEU A 8 -23.81 18.95 5.72
CA LEU A 8 -22.55 19.09 4.98
C LEU A 8 -22.30 20.51 4.40
N TYR A 9 -23.33 21.35 4.32
CA TYR A 9 -23.28 22.70 3.76
C TYR A 9 -23.92 23.74 4.73
N PRO A 10 -23.38 23.93 5.94
CA PRO A 10 -23.98 24.81 6.96
C PRO A 10 -24.00 26.29 6.58
N ASN A 11 -23.34 26.65 5.47
CA ASN A 11 -23.16 28.01 4.98
C ASN A 11 -23.84 28.27 3.62
N LEU A 12 -24.52 27.28 3.01
CA LEU A 12 -25.18 27.45 1.70
C LEU A 12 -26.71 27.49 1.86
N PRO A 13 -27.40 28.56 1.42
CA PRO A 13 -28.85 28.58 1.33
C PRO A 13 -29.32 27.73 0.15
N GLY A 14 -30.09 26.66 0.41
CA GLY A 14 -30.59 25.76 -0.63
C GLY A 14 -31.63 24.75 -0.11
N MET A 15 -32.37 24.11 -1.01
CA MET A 15 -33.35 23.08 -0.63
C MET A 15 -32.67 21.73 -0.37
N LEU A 16 -32.13 21.59 0.85
CA LEU A 16 -31.76 20.28 1.39
C LEU A 16 -33.01 19.42 1.58
N ILE A 17 -32.98 18.18 1.08
CA ILE A 17 -33.93 17.12 1.44
C ILE A 17 -33.12 15.85 1.72
N GLU A 18 -33.30 15.26 2.90
CA GLU A 18 -32.40 14.25 3.45
C GLU A 18 -32.87 12.84 3.12
N PHE A 19 -32.12 12.06 2.37
CA PHE A 19 -32.55 10.72 1.96
C PHE A 19 -32.46 9.67 3.09
N LYS A 20 -33.46 9.68 4.01
CA LYS A 20 -33.73 8.64 5.02
C LYS A 20 -34.25 7.35 4.36
N ASP A 21 -35.07 6.55 5.04
CA ASP A 21 -36.20 5.89 4.35
C ASP A 21 -37.26 6.97 3.93
N GLY A 22 -36.82 7.93 3.09
CA GLY A 22 -37.56 9.10 2.57
C GLY A 22 -36.79 10.44 2.60
N GLY A 23 -36.62 11.15 1.45
CA GLY A 23 -36.21 12.59 1.36
C GLY A 23 -35.47 13.10 0.07
N SER A 24 -34.11 13.20 0.03
CA SER A 24 -33.18 13.35 -1.16
C SER A 24 -33.08 14.75 -1.94
N ALA A 25 -31.88 15.37 -2.21
CA ALA A 25 -31.63 16.82 -2.61
C ALA A 25 -31.00 17.12 -4.04
N LEU A 26 -31.05 18.32 -4.67
CA LEU A 26 -30.65 18.65 -6.11
C LEU A 26 -29.58 19.79 -6.24
N ARG A 27 -29.06 20.27 -7.40
CA ARG A 27 -29.37 20.25 -8.89
C ARG A 27 -28.04 20.42 -9.71
N PHE A 28 -27.87 20.49 -11.05
CA PHE A 28 -28.61 20.69 -12.33
C PHE A 28 -27.81 19.97 -13.48
N GLU A 29 -28.08 19.95 -14.81
CA GLU A 29 -29.02 20.64 -15.74
C GLU A 29 -29.95 19.64 -16.51
N LYS A 30 -30.35 19.97 -17.77
CA LYS A 30 -31.11 19.12 -18.72
C LYS A 30 -30.89 19.50 -20.21
N THR A 31 -30.19 18.65 -20.96
CA THR A 31 -30.33 18.56 -22.44
C THR A 31 -31.61 17.80 -22.80
N ASP A 32 -32.25 18.06 -23.94
CA ASP A 32 -33.50 17.38 -24.35
C ASP A 32 -33.27 15.94 -24.89
N ALA A 33 -32.72 15.08 -24.04
CA ALA A 33 -32.69 13.63 -24.23
C ALA A 33 -34.09 13.02 -24.03
N SER A 34 -34.39 11.95 -24.78
CA SER A 34 -35.63 11.18 -24.66
C SER A 34 -35.54 9.98 -23.70
N THR A 35 -34.40 9.82 -23.01
CA THR A 35 -34.11 8.74 -22.06
C THR A 35 -33.45 9.29 -20.79
N ASP A 36 -33.45 8.55 -19.68
CA ASP A 36 -32.51 8.82 -18.57
C ASP A 36 -31.06 8.85 -19.11
N SER A 37 -30.18 9.62 -18.46
CA SER A 37 -28.73 9.61 -18.71
C SER A 37 -28.03 8.39 -18.11
N LEU A 38 -27.11 7.79 -18.86
CA LEU A 38 -26.36 6.60 -18.45
C LEU A 38 -24.85 6.83 -18.55
N LEU A 39 -24.14 6.79 -17.41
CA LEU A 39 -22.69 6.83 -17.35
C LEU A 39 -22.11 5.41 -17.26
N LEU A 40 -21.16 5.10 -18.13
CA LEU A 40 -20.39 3.86 -18.12
C LEU A 40 -18.95 4.16 -17.67
N LEU A 41 -18.46 3.43 -16.66
CA LEU A 41 -17.09 3.55 -16.15
C LEU A 41 -16.28 2.32 -16.56
N GLY A 42 -15.09 2.49 -17.14
CA GLY A 42 -14.28 1.34 -17.55
C GLY A 42 -13.01 1.67 -18.31
N THR A 43 -12.48 0.65 -18.99
CA THR A 43 -11.24 0.71 -19.77
C THR A 43 -11.49 1.12 -21.23
N ALA A 44 -10.53 1.83 -21.81
CA ALA A 44 -10.45 2.19 -23.22
C ALA A 44 -8.97 2.25 -23.65
N VAL A 45 -8.69 2.15 -24.95
CA VAL A 45 -7.32 2.33 -25.48
C VAL A 45 -6.94 3.81 -25.53
N ASP A 46 -7.93 4.70 -25.69
CA ASP A 46 -7.74 6.10 -26.03
C ASP A 46 -8.69 7.02 -25.22
N GLY A 47 -8.50 8.33 -25.32
CA GLY A 47 -9.42 9.34 -24.78
C GLY A 47 -9.18 9.78 -23.33
N PRO A 48 -9.95 10.79 -22.87
CA PRO A 48 -9.79 11.44 -21.56
C PRO A 48 -9.86 10.45 -20.39
N ILE A 49 -8.89 10.56 -19.48
CA ILE A 49 -8.81 9.77 -18.26
C ILE A 49 -9.49 10.54 -17.12
N MET A 50 -10.36 9.87 -16.37
CA MET A 50 -11.12 10.41 -15.23
C MET A 50 -12.03 11.61 -15.57
N GLU A 51 -12.45 11.74 -16.83
CA GLU A 51 -13.38 12.76 -17.30
C GLU A 51 -14.62 12.12 -17.96
N PRO A 52 -15.86 12.45 -17.54
CA PRO A 52 -17.09 11.86 -18.09
C PRO A 52 -17.58 12.60 -19.36
N VAL A 53 -17.28 12.01 -20.52
CA VAL A 53 -17.59 12.56 -21.85
C VAL A 53 -18.94 12.04 -22.36
N ALA A 54 -19.85 12.94 -22.77
CA ALA A 54 -21.07 12.57 -23.49
C ALA A 54 -20.76 12.23 -24.96
N VAL A 55 -21.28 11.11 -25.47
CA VAL A 55 -20.89 10.57 -26.79
C VAL A 55 -22.09 10.16 -27.65
N ASP A 56 -21.89 10.18 -28.97
CA ASP A 56 -22.80 9.61 -29.97
C ASP A 56 -22.15 8.42 -30.71
N TYR A 57 -22.89 7.80 -31.63
CA TYR A 57 -22.44 6.61 -32.36
C TYR A 57 -21.17 6.83 -33.21
N LYS A 58 -20.86 8.08 -33.59
CA LYS A 58 -19.65 8.45 -34.33
C LYS A 58 -18.52 8.89 -33.40
N SER A 59 -18.83 9.59 -32.31
CA SER A 59 -17.80 10.13 -31.43
C SER A 59 -17.24 9.11 -30.42
N ALA A 60 -18.00 8.09 -30.02
CA ALA A 60 -17.55 7.11 -29.02
C ALA A 60 -16.23 6.40 -29.41
N GLU A 61 -16.17 5.83 -30.61
CA GLU A 61 -14.98 5.10 -31.13
C GLU A 61 -13.89 6.05 -31.66
N LEU A 62 -14.24 7.32 -31.95
CA LEU A 62 -13.28 8.36 -32.33
C LEU A 62 -12.54 8.96 -31.13
N ILE A 63 -13.18 8.99 -29.95
CA ILE A 63 -12.62 9.56 -28.71
C ILE A 63 -11.95 8.48 -27.86
N PHE A 64 -12.56 7.29 -27.73
CA PHE A 64 -12.07 6.22 -26.85
C PHE A 64 -11.42 5.05 -27.59
N GLY A 65 -11.28 5.16 -28.91
CA GLY A 65 -10.70 4.13 -29.79
C GLY A 65 -11.61 2.91 -29.98
N SER A 66 -11.11 1.90 -30.68
CA SER A 66 -11.89 0.68 -30.97
C SER A 66 -11.87 -0.29 -29.78
N ASP A 67 -12.93 -1.10 -29.66
CA ASP A 67 -13.01 -2.24 -28.73
C ASP A 67 -12.33 -3.52 -29.27
N THR A 68 -11.69 -3.44 -30.45
CA THR A 68 -10.95 -4.54 -31.07
C THR A 68 -9.63 -4.10 -31.72
N ASP A 69 -8.71 -5.06 -31.88
CA ASP A 69 -7.49 -4.91 -32.68
C ASP A 69 -7.78 -4.92 -34.19
N SER A 70 -6.73 -4.77 -35.01
CA SER A 70 -6.78 -4.83 -36.48
C SER A 70 -7.21 -6.19 -37.04
N ASN A 71 -7.26 -7.24 -36.22
CA ASN A 71 -7.77 -8.58 -36.57
C ASN A 71 -9.24 -8.78 -36.14
N ASN A 72 -9.89 -7.77 -35.56
CA ASN A 72 -11.23 -7.82 -34.94
C ASN A 72 -11.31 -8.68 -33.66
N VAL A 73 -10.18 -8.92 -32.98
CA VAL A 73 -10.07 -9.58 -31.68
C VAL A 73 -10.24 -8.53 -30.57
N PRO A 74 -11.02 -8.78 -29.49
CA PRO A 74 -11.20 -7.80 -28.42
C PRO A 74 -9.89 -7.46 -27.71
N ASN A 75 -9.58 -6.16 -27.61
CA ASN A 75 -8.30 -5.63 -27.12
C ASN A 75 -8.29 -5.28 -25.61
N GLY A 76 -9.30 -5.72 -24.87
CA GLY A 76 -9.46 -5.44 -23.44
C GLY A 76 -10.16 -4.11 -23.12
N ALA A 77 -10.40 -3.23 -24.10
CA ALA A 77 -11.26 -2.06 -23.90
C ALA A 77 -12.72 -2.50 -23.65
N THR A 78 -13.34 -1.90 -22.62
CA THR A 78 -14.69 -2.27 -22.17
C THR A 78 -15.73 -1.19 -22.44
N LEU A 79 -15.32 0.09 -22.51
CA LEU A 79 -16.23 1.22 -22.69
C LEU A 79 -16.97 1.22 -24.04
N VAL A 80 -16.25 1.07 -25.16
CA VAL A 80 -16.88 1.20 -26.50
C VAL A 80 -17.76 0.01 -26.85
N HIS A 81 -17.42 -1.21 -26.41
CA HIS A 81 -18.33 -2.38 -26.46
C HIS A 81 -19.60 -2.14 -25.63
N ALA A 82 -19.46 -1.58 -24.42
CA ALA A 82 -20.59 -1.27 -23.56
C ALA A 82 -21.46 -0.10 -24.09
N PHE A 83 -20.85 0.90 -24.73
CA PHE A 83 -21.56 1.96 -25.46
C PHE A 83 -22.42 1.38 -26.58
N LYS A 84 -21.83 0.53 -27.44
CA LYS A 84 -22.53 -0.13 -28.55
C LYS A 84 -23.75 -0.93 -28.05
N GLN A 85 -23.60 -1.64 -26.93
CA GLN A 85 -24.71 -2.32 -26.23
C GLN A 85 -25.80 -1.35 -25.73
N ALA A 86 -25.43 -0.30 -25.00
CA ALA A 86 -26.38 0.67 -24.45
C ALA A 86 -27.18 1.40 -25.56
N TYR A 87 -26.55 1.66 -26.71
CA TYR A 87 -27.20 2.26 -27.87
C TYR A 87 -28.21 1.30 -28.53
N GLU A 88 -27.88 0.02 -28.67
CA GLU A 88 -28.80 -1.03 -29.17
C GLU A 88 -29.96 -1.34 -28.19
N ALA A 89 -29.74 -1.17 -26.89
CA ALA A 89 -30.79 -1.22 -25.86
C ALA A 89 -31.75 -0.01 -25.90
N GLY A 90 -31.42 1.04 -26.66
CA GLY A 90 -32.27 2.20 -26.93
C GLY A 90 -31.92 3.47 -26.17
N CYS A 91 -30.90 3.47 -25.30
CA CYS A 91 -30.47 4.65 -24.56
C CYS A 91 -29.85 5.72 -25.50
N ARG A 92 -30.03 7.01 -25.22
CA ARG A 92 -29.56 8.11 -26.11
C ARG A 92 -28.76 9.22 -25.43
N ASP A 93 -28.89 9.42 -24.12
CA ASP A 93 -27.87 10.14 -23.34
C ASP A 93 -26.94 9.09 -22.71
N ILE A 94 -25.79 8.85 -23.36
CA ILE A 94 -24.76 7.92 -22.90
C ILE A 94 -23.47 8.71 -22.71
N ARG A 95 -22.86 8.54 -21.54
CA ARG A 95 -21.57 9.13 -21.17
C ARG A 95 -20.57 8.03 -20.86
N LEU A 96 -19.31 8.23 -21.24
CA LEU A 96 -18.20 7.31 -21.00
C LEU A 96 -17.14 8.02 -20.17
N MET A 97 -16.56 7.31 -19.20
CA MET A 97 -15.44 7.79 -18.40
C MET A 97 -14.40 6.68 -18.30
N ARG A 98 -13.21 6.94 -18.86
CA ARG A 98 -12.06 6.04 -18.77
C ARG A 98 -11.44 6.14 -17.39
N ILE A 99 -11.24 5.02 -16.72
CA ILE A 99 -10.72 4.98 -15.33
C ILE A 99 -9.23 4.60 -15.26
N SER A 100 -8.57 4.40 -16.40
CA SER A 100 -7.25 3.77 -16.50
C SER A 100 -6.42 4.26 -17.69
N GLY A 101 -5.13 3.92 -17.70
CA GLY A 101 -4.15 4.34 -18.70
C GLY A 101 -3.28 5.51 -18.24
N SER A 102 -2.24 5.81 -18.99
CA SER A 102 -1.25 6.85 -18.66
C SER A 102 -0.91 7.74 -19.85
N LYS A 103 -0.52 8.99 -19.56
CA LYS A 103 -0.06 9.96 -20.56
C LYS A 103 1.36 9.62 -21.03
N ALA A 104 1.56 9.50 -22.34
CA ALA A 104 2.90 9.43 -22.92
C ALA A 104 3.64 10.76 -22.64
N SER A 105 4.94 10.70 -22.37
CA SER A 105 5.74 11.90 -22.13
C SER A 105 7.20 11.77 -22.57
N THR A 106 7.82 12.93 -22.78
CA THR A 106 9.25 13.10 -23.04
C THR A 106 9.73 14.43 -22.43
N VAL A 107 11.04 14.64 -22.35
CA VAL A 107 11.63 15.83 -21.74
C VAL A 107 12.70 16.41 -22.66
N ILE A 108 12.61 17.71 -22.93
CA ILE A 108 13.69 18.50 -23.55
C ILE A 108 14.30 19.40 -22.47
N GLN A 109 15.63 19.53 -22.48
CA GLN A 109 16.37 20.00 -21.31
C GLN A 109 17.65 20.76 -21.71
N THR A 110 18.17 21.59 -20.79
CA THR A 110 19.50 22.19 -20.91
C THR A 110 20.61 21.15 -20.66
N THR A 111 21.85 21.56 -20.87
CA THR A 111 23.03 20.84 -20.37
C THR A 111 22.91 20.66 -18.85
N SER A 112 23.36 19.51 -18.35
CA SER A 112 23.44 19.20 -16.92
C SER A 112 24.62 19.91 -16.26
N ASP A 113 24.32 20.91 -15.42
CA ASP A 113 25.31 21.53 -14.53
C ASP A 113 25.44 20.75 -13.22
N SER A 114 26.64 20.79 -12.63
CA SER A 114 26.96 20.03 -11.42
C SER A 114 27.06 20.95 -10.20
N VAL A 115 26.08 20.84 -9.29
CA VAL A 115 26.01 21.62 -8.05
C VAL A 115 26.58 20.78 -6.90
N THR A 116 27.74 21.18 -6.40
CA THR A 116 28.41 20.52 -5.27
C THR A 116 27.87 21.05 -3.94
N ASN A 117 27.06 20.26 -3.25
CA ASN A 117 26.57 20.55 -1.91
C ASN A 117 27.38 19.82 -0.84
N THR A 118 27.35 20.29 0.41
CA THR A 118 27.86 19.55 1.56
C THR A 118 26.70 19.03 2.42
N LYS A 119 26.73 17.73 2.73
CA LYS A 119 25.73 17.08 3.58
C LYS A 119 26.41 16.55 4.84
N ARG A 120 25.83 16.82 6.01
CA ARG A 120 26.24 16.15 7.25
C ARG A 120 25.70 14.73 7.28
N ILE A 121 26.54 13.78 7.66
CA ILE A 121 26.19 12.38 7.92
C ILE A 121 26.68 11.94 9.29
N ASP A 122 25.99 10.94 9.84
CA ASP A 122 26.34 10.29 11.10
C ASP A 122 26.60 8.80 10.82
N GLU A 123 27.85 8.38 10.85
CA GLU A 123 28.22 6.97 10.71
C GLU A 123 28.21 6.32 12.09
N ASN A 124 27.14 5.59 12.39
CA ASN A 124 26.98 4.88 13.65
C ASN A 124 27.68 3.51 13.63
N GLU A 125 28.21 3.12 14.79
CA GLU A 125 28.76 1.78 15.09
C GLU A 125 29.76 1.29 14.02
N ILE A 126 30.69 2.16 13.63
CA ILE A 126 31.71 1.85 12.61
C ILE A 126 32.79 0.88 13.12
N ALA A 127 33.02 0.86 14.43
CA ALA A 127 33.98 -0.01 15.11
C ALA A 127 33.69 -0.08 16.62
N TYR A 128 34.51 -0.83 17.35
CA TYR A 128 34.53 -0.87 18.82
C TYR A 128 35.92 -0.46 19.34
N ILE A 129 36.00 0.13 20.53
CA ILE A 129 37.29 0.42 21.19
C ILE A 129 38.00 -0.90 21.53
N SER A 130 39.20 -1.07 20.97
CA SER A 130 40.11 -2.19 21.27
C SER A 130 40.75 -2.04 22.64
N GLY A 131 41.10 -3.17 23.25
CA GLY A 131 41.80 -3.21 24.53
C GLY A 131 43.30 -3.00 24.40
N ASN A 132 44.04 -3.49 25.38
CA ASN A 132 45.51 -3.46 25.37
C ASN A 132 46.11 -4.14 24.14
N ASP A 133 47.31 -3.70 23.77
CA ASP A 133 48.18 -4.42 22.83
C ASP A 133 48.92 -5.54 23.56
N ALA A 134 49.49 -6.51 22.82
CA ALA A 134 50.20 -7.64 23.42
C ALA A 134 51.34 -7.15 24.32
N THR A 135 51.26 -7.44 25.62
CA THR A 135 52.14 -6.84 26.65
C THR A 135 53.05 -7.91 27.24
N GLU A 136 54.36 -7.68 27.23
CA GLU A 136 55.33 -8.56 27.88
C GLU A 136 55.74 -7.99 29.25
N ILE A 137 55.72 -8.85 30.27
CA ILE A 137 56.05 -8.54 31.66
C ILE A 137 57.14 -9.52 32.11
N SER A 138 58.33 -9.00 32.44
CA SER A 138 59.40 -9.80 33.01
C SER A 138 59.09 -10.19 34.46
N LEU A 139 59.29 -11.46 34.81
CA LEU A 139 59.11 -11.98 36.16
C LEU A 139 60.49 -12.02 36.87
N PRO A 140 60.74 -11.17 37.89
CA PRO A 140 62.01 -11.17 38.63
C PRO A 140 62.11 -12.43 39.51
N ILE A 141 62.76 -13.45 38.97
CA ILE A 141 62.98 -14.75 39.62
C ILE A 141 64.48 -14.88 39.91
N THR A 142 64.82 -15.31 41.13
CA THR A 142 66.18 -15.43 41.63
C THR A 142 66.93 -16.55 40.92
N ALA A 143 68.19 -16.31 40.56
CA ALA A 143 69.04 -17.32 39.93
C ALA A 143 69.11 -18.61 40.77
N GLY A 144 68.77 -19.75 40.16
CA GLY A 144 68.73 -21.06 40.84
C GLY A 144 67.41 -21.41 41.52
N THR A 145 66.36 -20.60 41.38
CA THR A 145 65.00 -20.91 41.87
C THR A 145 64.02 -21.23 40.73
N ALA A 146 62.85 -21.74 41.09
CA ALA A 146 61.70 -21.90 40.21
C ALA A 146 60.54 -21.00 40.68
N TYR A 147 59.38 -21.09 40.04
CA TYR A 147 58.15 -20.45 40.49
C TYR A 147 56.96 -21.40 40.32
N ASP A 148 56.01 -21.30 41.24
CA ASP A 148 54.81 -22.13 41.28
C ASP A 148 53.84 -21.64 40.21
N LYS A 149 53.84 -22.32 39.06
CA LYS A 149 52.96 -22.02 37.92
C LYS A 149 51.46 -22.10 38.27
N THR A 150 51.08 -22.82 39.34
CA THR A 150 49.69 -22.89 39.81
C THR A 150 49.29 -21.70 40.70
N SER A 151 50.27 -20.93 41.17
CA SER A 151 50.06 -19.70 41.96
C SER A 151 50.05 -18.41 41.15
N LEU A 152 50.23 -18.49 39.82
CA LEU A 152 50.36 -17.31 38.99
C LEU A 152 48.99 -16.71 38.67
N GLU A 153 48.77 -15.47 39.09
CA GLU A 153 47.53 -14.72 38.88
C GLU A 153 47.83 -13.33 38.31
N VAL A 154 47.12 -12.95 37.24
CA VAL A 154 47.22 -11.60 36.63
C VAL A 154 45.98 -10.80 37.00
N TYR A 155 46.17 -9.55 37.40
CA TYR A 155 45.11 -8.60 37.69
C TYR A 155 45.27 -7.34 36.84
N ALA A 156 44.17 -6.87 36.23
CA ALA A 156 44.10 -5.60 35.49
C ALA A 156 43.10 -4.66 36.18
N LYS A 157 43.54 -3.45 36.56
CA LYS A 157 42.76 -2.49 37.38
C LYS A 157 42.12 -3.16 38.62
N GLY A 158 42.82 -4.12 39.23
CA GLY A 158 42.36 -4.88 40.41
C GLY A 158 41.39 -6.05 40.14
N ARG A 159 41.01 -6.33 38.88
CA ARG A 159 40.19 -7.49 38.50
C ARG A 159 41.07 -8.63 37.98
N LYS A 160 40.84 -9.87 38.43
CA LYS A 160 41.57 -11.04 37.92
C LYS A 160 41.28 -11.24 36.43
N VAL A 161 42.32 -11.36 35.64
CA VAL A 161 42.29 -11.63 34.20
C VAL A 161 42.13 -13.13 33.97
N ASP A 162 41.43 -13.52 32.90
CA ASP A 162 41.24 -14.93 32.56
C ASP A 162 42.59 -15.62 32.21
N ALA A 163 42.76 -16.87 32.65
CA ALA A 163 43.99 -17.62 32.45
C ALA A 163 44.29 -17.97 30.97
N THR A 164 43.28 -17.87 30.08
CA THR A 164 43.45 -18.00 28.62
C THR A 164 43.94 -16.70 27.95
N ALA A 165 43.81 -15.56 28.62
CA ALA A 165 44.16 -14.25 28.08
C ALA A 165 45.65 -13.88 28.25
N TYR A 166 46.46 -14.75 28.86
CA TYR A 166 47.91 -14.62 28.93
C TYR A 166 48.62 -15.95 28.69
N THR A 167 49.87 -15.87 28.23
CA THR A 167 50.77 -17.01 28.02
C THR A 167 52.08 -16.81 28.79
N LEU A 168 52.77 -17.91 29.07
CA LEU A 168 53.92 -17.95 29.97
C LEU A 168 55.17 -18.44 29.23
N ASP A 169 56.10 -17.53 28.96
CA ASP A 169 57.43 -17.86 28.44
C ASP A 169 58.35 -18.21 29.62
N ASP A 170 58.35 -19.50 29.96
CA ASP A 170 59.21 -20.07 31.00
C ASP A 170 60.69 -20.19 30.58
N ALA A 171 61.02 -20.01 29.30
CA ALA A 171 62.43 -19.95 28.87
C ALA A 171 63.05 -18.59 29.23
N ASN A 172 62.34 -17.49 28.90
CA ASN A 172 62.81 -16.12 29.12
C ASN A 172 62.26 -15.47 30.42
N LYS A 173 61.52 -16.22 31.25
CA LYS A 173 60.85 -15.76 32.48
C LYS A 173 59.98 -14.53 32.25
N LYS A 174 59.14 -14.58 31.21
CA LYS A 174 58.17 -13.53 30.87
C LYS A 174 56.74 -14.06 30.91
N LEU A 175 55.82 -13.19 31.31
CA LEU A 175 54.40 -13.35 31.02
C LEU A 175 54.04 -12.47 29.81
N LYS A 176 53.30 -13.03 28.87
CA LYS A 176 52.79 -12.32 27.69
C LYS A 176 51.28 -12.25 27.75
N LEU A 177 50.75 -11.08 28.10
CA LEU A 177 49.34 -10.77 28.03
C LEU A 177 48.93 -10.61 26.57
N ASN A 178 47.84 -11.26 26.16
CA ASN A 178 47.33 -11.18 24.80
C ASN A 178 46.73 -9.80 24.52
N ALA A 179 46.61 -9.42 23.24
CA ALA A 179 45.88 -8.21 22.87
C ALA A 179 44.38 -8.36 23.16
N ASN A 180 43.71 -7.27 23.55
CA ASN A 180 42.31 -7.24 24.00
C ASN A 180 41.99 -8.10 25.25
N ALA A 181 42.97 -8.31 26.13
CA ALA A 181 42.77 -9.02 27.40
C ALA A 181 42.17 -8.11 28.50
N CYS A 182 42.37 -6.80 28.39
CA CYS A 182 41.88 -5.77 29.31
C CYS A 182 41.84 -4.39 28.61
N ASP A 183 41.40 -3.34 29.31
CA ASP A 183 41.49 -1.96 28.81
C ASP A 183 42.93 -1.58 28.41
N ALA A 184 43.09 -0.78 27.37
CA ALA A 184 44.39 -0.18 27.04
C ALA A 184 44.90 0.72 28.18
N GLY A 185 46.21 0.77 28.40
CA GLY A 185 46.82 1.56 29.50
C GLY A 185 46.46 1.07 30.91
N ALA A 186 45.80 -0.08 31.07
CA ALA A 186 45.44 -0.62 32.38
C ALA A 186 46.66 -0.86 33.28
N SER A 187 46.55 -0.52 34.56
CA SER A 187 47.51 -0.96 35.57
C SER A 187 47.41 -2.48 35.76
N LEU A 188 48.54 -3.16 35.62
CA LEU A 188 48.67 -4.61 35.73
C LEU A 188 49.43 -4.98 37.00
N GLU A 189 48.97 -6.03 37.67
CA GLU A 189 49.62 -6.64 38.82
C GLU A 189 49.68 -8.16 38.63
N VAL A 190 50.89 -8.72 38.56
CA VAL A 190 51.13 -10.17 38.40
C VAL A 190 51.64 -10.71 39.73
N LYS A 191 50.86 -11.63 40.32
CA LYS A 191 51.17 -12.28 41.59
C LYS A 191 51.70 -13.69 41.32
N TYR A 192 52.77 -14.10 41.99
CA TYR A 192 53.24 -15.49 41.97
C TYR A 192 54.01 -15.85 43.24
N LYS A 193 54.19 -17.16 43.48
CA LYS A 193 55.18 -17.67 44.44
C LYS A 193 56.44 -18.12 43.72
N GLU A 194 57.57 -17.58 44.12
CA GLU A 194 58.89 -18.17 43.85
C GLU A 194 59.08 -19.39 44.76
N VAL A 195 59.73 -20.43 44.25
CA VAL A 195 59.95 -21.71 44.93
C VAL A 195 61.45 -22.01 44.94
N LYS A 196 62.02 -22.09 46.14
CA LYS A 196 63.37 -22.57 46.34
C LYS A 196 63.32 -24.04 46.79
N THR A 197 63.87 -24.92 45.96
CA THR A 197 64.15 -26.30 46.33
C THR A 197 65.39 -26.38 47.21
N ASN A 198 65.27 -27.01 48.36
CA ASN A 198 66.39 -27.31 49.26
C ASN A 198 66.55 -28.83 49.27
N ALA A 199 67.69 -29.33 48.80
CA ALA A 199 67.99 -30.75 48.81
C ALA A 199 68.56 -31.14 50.18
N ASN A 200 67.87 -32.03 50.88
CA ASN A 200 68.22 -32.52 52.20
C ASN A 200 68.70 -33.97 52.09
N THR A 201 69.55 -34.39 53.04
CA THR A 201 69.95 -35.79 53.20
C THR A 201 70.09 -36.05 54.69
N GLU A 202 69.38 -37.06 55.18
CA GLU A 202 69.23 -37.31 56.61
C GLU A 202 69.33 -38.81 56.87
N THR A 203 70.17 -39.21 57.82
CA THR A 203 70.26 -40.61 58.27
C THR A 203 69.46 -40.77 59.55
N VAL A 204 68.38 -41.51 59.46
CA VAL A 204 67.33 -41.68 60.47
C VAL A 204 67.18 -43.16 60.82
N THR A 205 67.02 -43.46 62.10
CA THR A 205 66.83 -44.84 62.59
C THR A 205 65.37 -45.27 62.42
N VAL A 206 65.15 -46.51 62.00
CA VAL A 206 63.80 -47.06 61.80
C VAL A 206 63.15 -47.36 63.15
N GLU A 207 61.98 -46.78 63.38
CA GLU A 207 61.20 -46.94 64.60
C GLU A 207 59.89 -47.71 64.34
N ALA A 208 59.36 -48.32 65.40
CA ALA A 208 58.07 -49.02 65.39
C ALA A 208 56.93 -48.00 65.58
N LEU A 209 56.52 -47.35 64.49
CA LEU A 209 55.43 -46.37 64.48
C LEU A 209 54.07 -46.96 64.93
N SER A 210 53.90 -48.28 64.79
CA SER A 210 52.82 -49.04 65.43
C SER A 210 53.21 -50.52 65.56
N SER A 211 52.37 -51.34 66.19
CA SER A 211 52.57 -52.80 66.31
C SER A 211 52.67 -53.56 64.99
N ILE A 212 52.33 -52.93 63.85
CA ILE A 212 52.35 -53.52 62.50
C ILE A 212 52.94 -52.58 61.42
N LYS A 213 53.59 -51.47 61.79
CA LYS A 213 54.25 -50.56 60.83
C LYS A 213 55.59 -50.07 61.38
N ASN A 214 56.62 -50.19 60.54
CA ASN A 214 57.92 -49.53 60.72
C ASN A 214 57.96 -48.24 59.91
N GLY A 215 58.82 -47.30 60.29
CA GLY A 215 59.06 -46.09 59.49
C GLY A 215 60.13 -45.20 60.08
N VAL A 216 60.29 -44.02 59.49
CA VAL A 216 61.22 -42.98 59.92
C VAL A 216 60.51 -41.62 59.90
N VAL A 217 60.89 -40.73 60.81
CA VAL A 217 60.43 -39.34 60.86
C VAL A 217 61.60 -38.43 60.50
N LEU A 218 61.36 -37.48 59.59
CA LEU A 218 62.36 -36.55 59.08
C LEU A 218 62.34 -35.23 59.86
N SER A 219 63.50 -34.57 59.96
CA SER A 219 63.64 -33.24 60.56
C SER A 219 62.89 -32.12 59.83
N ASN A 220 62.56 -32.32 58.55
CA ASN A 220 61.90 -31.34 57.69
C ASN A 220 60.87 -32.01 56.77
N ASN A 221 59.89 -31.23 56.29
CA ASN A 221 58.93 -31.70 55.28
C ASN A 221 59.65 -32.16 54.00
N ALA A 222 59.42 -33.40 53.61
CA ALA A 222 59.75 -33.89 52.28
C ALA A 222 58.58 -33.58 51.32
N ASP A 223 58.69 -32.49 50.56
CA ASP A 223 57.75 -32.23 49.46
C ASP A 223 57.92 -33.22 48.31
N LYS A 224 59.09 -33.87 48.22
CA LYS A 224 59.40 -34.96 47.29
C LYS A 224 60.55 -35.82 47.83
N ILE A 225 60.38 -37.15 47.84
CA ILE A 225 61.49 -38.08 48.09
C ILE A 225 62.32 -38.26 46.82
N VAL A 226 63.64 -38.26 46.97
CA VAL A 226 64.63 -38.50 45.91
C VAL A 226 65.17 -39.93 45.99
N SER A 227 65.52 -40.40 47.18
CA SER A 227 65.90 -41.80 47.41
C SER A 227 65.76 -42.21 48.90
N VAL A 228 65.67 -43.51 49.14
CA VAL A 228 65.71 -44.13 50.48
C VAL A 228 66.65 -45.35 50.38
N ALA A 229 67.65 -45.43 51.26
CA ALA A 229 68.64 -46.50 51.26
C ALA A 229 69.11 -46.86 52.67
N LYS A 230 69.58 -48.08 52.87
CA LYS A 230 70.24 -48.53 54.11
C LYS A 230 71.67 -47.98 54.21
N ALA A 231 72.23 -48.04 55.42
CA ALA A 231 73.64 -47.74 55.67
C ALA A 231 74.65 -48.61 54.87
N ASP A 232 74.24 -49.77 54.35
CA ASP A 232 75.02 -50.63 53.43
C ASP A 232 74.87 -50.24 51.93
N ALA A 233 74.21 -49.11 51.65
CA ALA A 233 73.83 -48.61 50.33
C ALA A 233 72.80 -49.45 49.55
N SER A 234 72.17 -50.46 50.16
CA SER A 234 71.01 -51.14 49.56
C SER A 234 69.83 -50.17 49.45
N SER A 235 69.24 -50.03 48.25
CA SER A 235 68.04 -49.22 48.05
C SER A 235 66.82 -49.87 48.71
N VAL A 236 66.06 -49.06 49.45
CA VAL A 236 64.75 -49.43 49.98
C VAL A 236 63.72 -49.08 48.93
N THR A 237 62.91 -50.06 48.51
CA THR A 237 62.01 -49.88 47.34
C THR A 237 60.53 -49.87 47.70
N LEU A 238 60.18 -50.37 48.90
CA LEU A 238 58.80 -50.40 49.40
C LEU A 238 58.66 -49.40 50.57
N TYR A 239 58.49 -48.13 50.24
CA TYR A 239 58.19 -47.06 51.18
C TYR A 239 57.09 -46.14 50.65
N ASN A 240 56.39 -45.44 51.54
CA ASN A 240 55.47 -44.35 51.19
C ASN A 240 55.68 -43.18 52.15
N LEU A 241 55.67 -41.96 51.61
CA LEU A 241 55.55 -40.75 52.42
C LEU A 241 54.10 -40.62 52.93
N ASP A 242 53.90 -40.31 54.20
CA ASP A 242 52.59 -40.10 54.80
C ASP A 242 52.07 -38.66 54.56
N GLY A 243 50.79 -38.43 54.84
CA GLY A 243 50.09 -37.17 54.55
C GLY A 243 50.62 -35.93 55.32
N ASP A 244 51.45 -36.13 56.34
CA ASP A 244 52.13 -35.06 57.08
C ASP A 244 53.37 -34.49 56.36
N LYS A 245 53.88 -35.19 55.35
CA LYS A 245 55.17 -34.97 54.66
C LYS A 245 56.43 -35.10 55.53
N THR A 246 56.32 -35.47 56.80
CA THR A 246 57.46 -35.68 57.72
C THR A 246 57.72 -37.15 58.00
N THR A 247 56.71 -38.02 57.86
CA THR A 247 56.81 -39.44 58.19
C THR A 247 56.90 -40.29 56.91
N ILE A 248 57.87 -41.19 56.85
CA ILE A 248 57.94 -42.25 55.81
C ILE A 248 57.60 -43.59 56.44
N ILE A 249 56.54 -44.22 55.95
CA ILE A 249 56.19 -45.60 56.29
C ILE A 249 57.03 -46.54 55.43
N ILE A 250 57.74 -47.48 56.05
CA ILE A 250 58.56 -48.47 55.37
C ILE A 250 57.86 -49.82 55.43
N SER A 251 57.50 -50.34 54.24
CA SER A 251 56.86 -51.64 54.03
C SER A 251 57.84 -52.72 53.53
N ASP A 252 59.11 -52.34 53.33
CA ASP A 252 60.18 -53.22 52.87
C ASP A 252 60.58 -54.20 53.98
N THR A 253 60.21 -55.48 53.83
CA THR A 253 60.44 -56.53 54.85
C THR A 253 61.91 -56.87 55.07
N SER A 254 62.82 -56.34 54.24
CA SER A 254 64.25 -56.43 54.49
C SER A 254 64.75 -55.42 55.54
N VAL A 255 63.95 -54.41 55.88
CA VAL A 255 64.25 -53.33 56.82
C VAL A 255 63.63 -53.63 58.20
N LYS A 256 64.40 -53.43 59.27
CA LYS A 256 64.00 -53.74 60.65
C LYS A 256 64.07 -52.51 61.54
N VAL A 257 63.33 -52.56 62.65
CA VAL A 257 63.41 -51.56 63.73
C VAL A 257 64.83 -51.55 64.28
N GLY A 258 65.45 -50.37 64.35
CA GLY A 258 66.86 -50.18 64.70
C GLY A 258 67.83 -50.11 63.51
N ASP A 259 67.40 -50.41 62.28
CA ASP A 259 68.23 -50.17 61.09
C ASP A 259 68.42 -48.66 60.86
N ALA A 260 69.59 -48.25 60.37
CA ALA A 260 69.86 -46.88 59.95
C ALA A 260 69.57 -46.71 58.45
N ILE A 261 68.67 -45.77 58.13
CA ILE A 261 68.21 -45.45 56.77
C ILE A 261 68.61 -44.02 56.41
N THR A 262 69.29 -43.85 55.28
CA THR A 262 69.54 -42.54 54.69
C THR A 262 68.43 -42.20 53.70
N VAL A 263 67.75 -41.08 53.94
CA VAL A 263 66.73 -40.51 53.07
C VAL A 263 67.30 -39.28 52.39
N GLN A 264 67.19 -39.21 51.07
CA GLN A 264 67.42 -37.99 50.30
C GLN A 264 66.07 -37.43 49.86
N TYR A 265 65.83 -36.15 50.13
CA TYR A 265 64.54 -35.52 49.87
C TYR A 265 64.65 -34.03 49.57
N GLU A 266 63.66 -33.50 48.87
CA GLU A 266 63.52 -32.07 48.58
C GLU A 266 62.48 -31.44 49.51
N SER A 267 62.80 -30.27 50.09
CA SER A 267 61.84 -29.41 50.79
C SER A 267 61.70 -28.06 50.07
N TYR A 268 60.48 -27.56 49.94
CA TYR A 268 60.17 -26.36 49.16
C TYR A 268 59.85 -25.16 50.07
N THR A 269 60.60 -24.07 49.90
CA THR A 269 60.32 -22.79 50.55
C THR A 269 59.79 -21.77 49.55
N TYR A 270 58.75 -21.02 49.95
CA TYR A 270 57.95 -20.17 49.07
C TYR A 270 58.11 -18.68 49.44
N ALA A 271 58.47 -17.84 48.47
CA ALA A 271 58.44 -16.37 48.59
C ALA A 271 57.35 -15.80 47.68
N ARG A 272 56.59 -14.79 48.14
CA ARG A 272 55.53 -14.14 47.33
C ARG A 272 56.08 -12.90 46.62
N HIS A 273 55.78 -12.75 45.34
CA HIS A 273 56.14 -11.59 44.53
C HIS A 273 54.89 -10.96 43.90
N ASP A 274 54.86 -9.63 43.88
CA ASP A 274 53.86 -8.79 43.22
C ASP A 274 54.56 -7.87 42.22
N VAL A 275 54.46 -8.16 40.93
CA VAL A 275 55.06 -7.37 39.85
C VAL A 275 54.04 -6.39 39.30
N ARG A 276 54.41 -5.12 39.16
CA ARG A 276 53.54 -4.08 38.58
C ARG A 276 54.03 -3.66 37.20
N ALA A 277 53.09 -3.52 36.27
CA ALA A 277 53.31 -3.08 34.91
C ALA A 277 52.11 -2.25 34.41
N THR A 278 52.19 -1.74 33.18
CA THR A 278 51.08 -1.10 32.47
C THR A 278 50.81 -1.86 31.17
N ALA A 279 49.54 -2.06 30.84
CA ALA A 279 49.13 -2.72 29.61
C ALA A 279 49.48 -1.85 28.40
N ALA A 280 50.16 -2.44 27.42
CA ALA A 280 50.65 -1.75 26.23
C ALA A 280 49.49 -1.13 25.42
N THR A 281 49.78 -0.02 24.76
CA THR A 281 48.81 0.77 24.01
C THR A 281 49.46 1.48 22.83
N SER A 282 48.64 1.77 21.82
CA SER A 282 48.99 2.44 20.56
C SER A 282 47.73 3.06 19.97
N LEU A 283 47.87 3.93 18.96
CA LEU A 283 46.72 4.58 18.32
C LEU A 283 45.86 3.56 17.56
N GLN A 284 44.57 3.46 17.92
CA GLN A 284 43.61 2.69 17.14
C GLN A 284 43.20 3.49 15.91
N VAL A 285 43.38 2.91 14.72
CA VAL A 285 43.00 3.52 13.44
C VAL A 285 41.66 2.94 12.97
N VAL A 286 40.72 3.82 12.60
CA VAL A 286 39.39 3.46 12.08
C VAL A 286 39.15 4.23 10.79
N ALA A 287 38.81 3.55 9.70
CA ALA A 287 38.44 4.18 8.44
C ALA A 287 36.97 4.60 8.44
N LEU A 288 36.68 5.77 7.86
CA LEU A 288 35.31 6.24 7.63
C LEU A 288 34.78 5.63 6.32
N LYS A 289 33.48 5.28 6.27
CA LYS A 289 32.88 4.56 5.11
C LYS A 289 32.68 5.50 3.91
N ASN A 290 32.44 6.79 4.13
CA ASN A 290 32.39 7.83 3.11
C ASN A 290 33.61 8.78 3.18
N THR A 291 34.05 9.35 2.06
CA THR A 291 35.12 10.35 2.02
C THR A 291 34.66 11.67 2.63
N ALA A 292 35.35 12.17 3.67
CA ALA A 292 35.04 13.47 4.27
C ALA A 292 35.29 14.63 3.28
N ALA A 293 34.44 15.66 3.35
CA ALA A 293 34.60 16.88 2.57
C ALA A 293 35.86 17.65 2.97
N THR A 294 36.48 18.33 2.00
CA THR A 294 37.62 19.24 2.25
C THR A 294 37.27 20.28 3.31
N GLY A 295 38.02 20.30 4.42
CA GLY A 295 37.77 21.19 5.56
C GLY A 295 36.72 20.69 6.56
N SER A 296 36.17 19.49 6.41
CA SER A 296 35.35 18.87 7.44
C SER A 296 36.23 18.38 8.61
N GLU A 297 35.87 18.76 9.83
CA GLU A 297 36.44 18.22 11.07
C GLU A 297 35.48 17.15 11.65
N PRO A 298 35.81 15.85 11.60
CA PRO A 298 34.92 14.81 12.11
C PRO A 298 34.79 14.84 13.64
N VAL A 299 33.57 14.71 14.13
CA VAL A 299 33.24 14.66 15.56
C VAL A 299 33.09 13.20 15.99
N LEU A 300 33.95 12.76 16.92
CA LEU A 300 33.94 11.40 17.47
C LEU A 300 32.90 11.26 18.60
N TYR A 301 32.19 10.14 18.61
CA TYR A 301 31.26 9.71 19.64
C TYR A 301 31.62 8.30 20.12
N ILE A 302 31.62 8.08 21.43
CA ILE A 302 31.89 6.78 22.07
C ILE A 302 30.70 6.43 22.97
N ASP A 303 30.10 5.25 22.79
CA ASP A 303 28.80 4.87 23.39
C ASP A 303 27.72 5.97 23.21
N ASN A 304 27.66 6.55 22.00
CA ASN A 304 26.81 7.70 21.64
C ASN A 304 27.07 9.02 22.40
N ALA A 305 28.05 9.09 23.30
CA ALA A 305 28.49 10.32 23.95
C ALA A 305 29.57 11.02 23.12
N LYS A 306 29.41 12.33 22.84
CA LYS A 306 30.42 13.13 22.14
C LYS A 306 31.72 13.18 22.93
N VAL A 307 32.86 12.90 22.28
CA VAL A 307 34.18 13.13 22.84
C VAL A 307 34.44 14.64 22.92
N LEU A 308 34.71 15.14 24.13
CA LEU A 308 34.93 16.58 24.40
C LEU A 308 36.41 16.97 24.45
N ASP A 309 37.31 16.00 24.61
CA ASP A 309 38.75 16.21 24.61
C ASP A 309 39.30 16.09 23.16
N PRO A 310 39.78 17.20 22.55
CA PRO A 310 40.31 17.18 21.19
C PRO A 310 41.68 16.51 21.08
N SER A 311 42.34 16.16 22.20
CA SER A 311 43.60 15.40 22.18
C SER A 311 43.36 13.88 22.12
N ALA A 312 42.17 13.40 22.51
CA ALA A 312 41.86 11.97 22.58
C ALA A 312 41.72 11.28 21.21
N TYR A 313 41.62 12.04 20.12
CA TYR A 313 41.63 11.52 18.76
C TYR A 313 42.15 12.55 17.74
N SER A 314 42.46 12.11 16.53
CA SER A 314 42.79 12.97 15.39
C SER A 314 42.22 12.41 14.09
N PHE A 315 42.02 13.28 13.08
CA PHE A 315 41.58 12.90 11.74
C PHE A 315 42.74 13.03 10.75
N ASP A 316 42.90 12.03 9.89
CA ASP A 316 43.86 11.98 8.80
C ASP A 316 43.10 12.00 7.47
N ALA A 317 42.99 13.19 6.87
CA ALA A 317 42.26 13.43 5.63
C ALA A 317 42.91 12.78 4.40
N ALA A 318 44.21 12.43 4.45
CA ALA A 318 44.90 11.78 3.35
C ALA A 318 44.60 10.27 3.26
N THR A 319 44.22 9.66 4.39
CA THR A 319 43.83 8.25 4.49
C THR A 319 42.35 8.04 4.77
N ASN A 320 41.59 9.11 5.03
CA ASN A 320 40.20 9.09 5.49
C ASN A 320 40.00 8.28 6.80
N THR A 321 40.94 8.40 7.74
CA THR A 321 40.95 7.64 9.01
C THR A 321 40.91 8.52 10.25
N ILE A 322 40.25 8.03 11.30
CA ILE A 322 40.31 8.55 12.67
C ILE A 322 41.33 7.73 13.46
N LYS A 323 42.21 8.39 14.19
CA LYS A 323 43.24 7.78 15.04
C LYS A 323 42.92 8.12 16.50
N ILE A 324 42.63 7.11 17.32
CA ILE A 324 42.07 7.24 18.67
C ILE A 324 43.10 6.84 19.74
N ILE A 325 43.25 7.65 20.78
CA ILE A 325 44.00 7.31 22.00
C ILE A 325 43.13 6.41 22.87
N LYS A 326 43.19 5.10 22.62
CA LYS A 326 42.28 4.10 23.22
C LYS A 326 42.39 3.95 24.74
N GLU A 327 43.48 4.38 25.37
CA GLU A 327 43.64 4.40 26.84
C GLU A 327 42.71 5.40 27.56
N ASN A 328 42.18 6.40 26.85
CA ASN A 328 41.18 7.32 27.38
C ASN A 328 39.76 6.72 27.47
N PHE A 329 39.57 5.50 26.95
CA PHE A 329 38.28 4.83 26.81
C PHE A 329 38.33 3.40 27.39
N LYS A 330 37.19 2.72 27.45
CA LYS A 330 37.10 1.31 27.88
C LYS A 330 37.01 0.40 26.66
N MET A 331 37.49 -0.83 26.80
CA MET A 331 37.34 -1.84 25.76
C MET A 331 35.84 -2.13 25.47
N ASN A 332 35.51 -2.42 24.21
CA ASN A 332 34.17 -2.74 23.69
C ASN A 332 33.13 -1.61 23.71
N GLN A 333 33.50 -0.36 23.97
CA GLN A 333 32.62 0.79 23.72
C GLN A 333 32.42 0.99 22.20
N THR A 334 31.22 1.39 21.76
CA THR A 334 30.95 1.62 20.33
C THR A 334 31.59 2.90 19.83
N ILE A 335 32.03 2.91 18.57
CA ILE A 335 32.61 4.07 17.88
C ILE A 335 31.64 4.54 16.82
N SER A 336 31.26 5.82 16.87
CA SER A 336 30.42 6.50 15.87
C SER A 336 31.04 7.86 15.51
N VAL A 337 30.87 8.34 14.27
CA VAL A 337 31.52 9.58 13.80
C VAL A 337 30.55 10.43 12.97
N SER A 338 30.50 11.74 13.26
CA SER A 338 29.66 12.71 12.56
C SER A 338 30.51 13.70 11.77
N TYR A 339 30.25 13.87 10.48
CA TYR A 339 31.06 14.72 9.60
C TYR A 339 30.32 15.15 8.33
N PHE A 340 30.92 16.04 7.53
CA PHE A 340 30.37 16.47 6.25
C PHE A 340 31.00 15.70 5.09
N VAL A 341 30.17 15.34 4.10
CA VAL A 341 30.58 14.77 2.81
C VAL A 341 30.15 15.72 1.68
N GLN A 342 30.89 15.71 0.57
CA GLN A 342 30.44 16.38 -0.65
C GLN A 342 29.46 15.49 -1.42
N THR A 343 28.37 16.08 -1.88
CA THR A 343 27.35 15.44 -2.71
C THR A 343 27.11 16.30 -3.94
N THR A 344 27.45 15.79 -5.12
CA THR A 344 27.17 16.44 -6.39
C THR A 344 25.74 16.11 -6.84
N ALA A 345 24.92 17.14 -7.07
CA ALA A 345 23.65 17.01 -7.76
C ALA A 345 23.80 17.48 -9.21
N SER A 346 23.18 16.76 -10.14
CA SER A 346 22.92 17.28 -11.48
C SER A 346 21.70 18.19 -11.41
N VAL A 347 21.81 19.41 -11.94
CA VAL A 347 20.69 20.33 -12.13
C VAL A 347 20.64 20.71 -13.61
N ASN A 348 19.47 20.60 -14.21
CA ASN A 348 19.19 21.09 -15.54
C ASN A 348 17.74 21.55 -15.64
N SER A 349 17.55 22.71 -16.25
CA SER A 349 16.23 23.26 -16.52
C SER A 349 15.56 22.45 -17.63
N SER A 350 14.25 22.24 -17.54
CA SER A 350 13.56 21.34 -18.49
C SER A 350 12.14 21.75 -18.86
N ILE A 351 11.70 21.28 -20.04
CA ILE A 351 10.31 21.31 -20.48
C ILE A 351 9.87 19.85 -20.66
N LYS A 352 8.89 19.42 -19.86
CA LYS A 352 8.18 18.15 -20.05
C LYS A 352 7.08 18.35 -21.09
N ILE A 353 7.09 17.52 -22.12
CA ILE A 353 6.02 17.44 -23.13
C ILE A 353 5.28 16.12 -22.91
N GLN A 354 3.95 16.16 -22.78
CA GLN A 354 3.13 14.98 -22.53
C GLN A 354 1.83 14.99 -23.35
N SER A 355 1.20 13.83 -23.54
CA SER A 355 -0.08 13.71 -24.25
C SER A 355 -1.25 14.22 -23.41
N ILE A 356 -2.23 14.86 -24.07
CA ILE A 356 -3.44 15.37 -23.40
C ILE A 356 -4.31 14.21 -22.90
N PHE A 357 -4.33 13.08 -23.61
CA PHE A 357 -5.00 11.82 -23.23
C PHE A 357 -3.97 10.71 -23.00
N GLY A 358 -4.39 9.57 -22.44
CA GLY A 358 -3.51 8.40 -22.27
C GLY A 358 -3.62 7.37 -23.39
N GLY A 359 -2.68 6.43 -23.43
CA GLY A 359 -2.64 5.33 -24.40
C GLY A 359 -1.28 5.16 -25.07
N GLU A 360 -0.98 3.93 -25.51
CA GLU A 360 0.28 3.53 -26.14
C GLU A 360 0.52 4.26 -27.47
N ILE A 361 -0.57 4.56 -28.20
CA ILE A 361 -0.57 5.27 -29.48
C ILE A 361 0.12 6.65 -29.41
N TYR A 362 0.17 7.26 -28.23
CA TYR A 362 0.82 8.56 -28.03
C TYR A 362 2.35 8.48 -27.91
N ASN A 363 2.92 7.29 -27.73
CA ASN A 363 4.37 7.05 -27.75
C ASN A 363 4.96 7.17 -29.17
N GLU A 364 4.14 7.01 -30.23
CA GLU A 364 4.59 7.16 -31.64
C GLU A 364 5.02 8.59 -32.00
N GLY A 365 4.61 9.59 -31.22
CA GLY A 365 4.99 10.98 -31.44
C GLY A 365 6.47 11.22 -31.13
N ILE A 366 7.06 12.16 -31.88
CA ILE A 366 8.48 12.49 -31.82
C ILE A 366 8.64 13.96 -31.48
N VAL A 367 9.49 14.26 -30.49
CA VAL A 367 10.01 15.61 -30.24
C VAL A 367 11.48 15.66 -30.64
N GLU A 368 11.85 16.68 -31.42
CA GLU A 368 13.23 16.94 -31.81
C GLU A 368 13.63 18.37 -31.45
N VAL A 369 14.79 18.53 -30.82
CA VAL A 369 15.48 19.82 -30.69
C VAL A 369 16.61 19.85 -31.71
N LYS A 370 16.58 20.81 -32.63
CA LYS A 370 17.61 20.99 -33.66
C LYS A 370 18.15 22.41 -33.62
N ASP A 371 19.39 22.60 -34.06
CA ASP A 371 19.95 23.94 -34.21
C ASP A 371 19.16 24.75 -35.26
N LEU A 372 18.97 26.02 -34.96
CA LEU A 372 18.48 27.01 -35.91
C LEU A 372 19.70 27.70 -36.53
N ILE A 373 19.89 27.52 -37.83
CA ILE A 373 21.12 27.90 -38.54
C ILE A 373 20.82 28.99 -39.57
N ASN A 374 21.63 30.05 -39.58
CA ASN A 374 21.62 31.14 -40.55
C ASN A 374 22.03 30.68 -41.96
N SER A 375 21.81 31.54 -42.95
CA SER A 375 22.31 31.36 -44.32
C SER A 375 23.84 31.38 -44.46
N ASP A 376 24.56 31.82 -43.43
CA ASP A 376 26.04 31.78 -43.35
C ASP A 376 26.60 30.55 -42.60
N GLY A 377 25.73 29.70 -42.04
CA GLY A 377 26.13 28.54 -41.23
C GLY A 377 26.26 28.78 -39.72
N SER A 378 26.05 30.01 -39.23
CA SER A 378 26.05 30.30 -37.78
C SER A 378 24.79 29.81 -37.07
N VAL A 379 24.92 29.31 -35.84
CA VAL A 379 23.77 28.89 -35.01
C VAL A 379 23.15 30.11 -34.33
N MET A 380 21.90 30.43 -34.69
CA MET A 380 21.11 31.51 -34.11
C MET A 380 20.45 31.13 -32.78
N GLY A 381 20.29 29.83 -32.52
CA GLY A 381 19.52 29.32 -31.39
C GLY A 381 19.03 27.90 -31.66
N LYS A 382 17.80 27.60 -31.27
CA LYS A 382 17.20 26.26 -31.36
C LYS A 382 15.83 26.32 -32.02
N LYS A 383 15.39 25.18 -32.57
CA LYS A 383 14.02 24.93 -32.98
C LYS A 383 13.55 23.59 -32.42
N VAL A 384 12.34 23.58 -31.90
CA VAL A 384 11.65 22.37 -31.42
C VAL A 384 10.66 21.94 -32.49
N ILE A 385 10.72 20.68 -32.89
CA ILE A 385 9.85 20.06 -33.88
C ILE A 385 9.03 18.98 -33.16
N ILE A 386 7.71 19.03 -33.30
CA ILE A 386 6.78 18.05 -32.71
C ILE A 386 6.00 17.37 -33.82
N THR A 387 6.19 16.06 -33.95
CA THR A 387 5.49 15.19 -34.91
C THR A 387 4.47 14.34 -34.15
N LYS A 388 3.20 14.38 -34.58
CA LYS A 388 2.10 13.60 -33.99
C LYS A 388 2.11 12.15 -34.54
N PRO A 389 1.53 11.16 -33.82
CA PRO A 389 1.26 9.82 -34.36
C PRO A 389 0.49 9.92 -35.69
N GLU A 390 0.79 9.07 -36.68
CA GLU A 390 0.14 9.14 -38.01
C GLU A 390 -1.39 8.98 -37.88
N SER A 391 -1.81 8.09 -36.98
CA SER A 391 -3.20 7.86 -36.55
C SER A 391 -3.91 9.07 -35.91
N LYS A 392 -3.17 10.11 -35.53
CA LYS A 392 -3.64 11.34 -34.86
C LYS A 392 -3.43 12.60 -35.69
N GLN A 393 -2.86 12.48 -36.90
CA GLN A 393 -2.69 13.58 -37.84
C GLN A 393 -3.95 13.78 -38.69
N THR A 394 -4.21 15.02 -39.09
CA THR A 394 -5.03 15.28 -40.28
C THR A 394 -4.27 14.88 -41.56
N LEU A 395 -4.99 14.60 -42.66
CA LEU A 395 -4.36 14.07 -43.87
C LEU A 395 -3.31 15.06 -44.42
N SER A 396 -2.03 14.63 -44.42
CA SER A 396 -0.87 15.44 -44.79
C SER A 396 -0.57 16.63 -43.85
N GLU A 397 -0.85 16.49 -42.56
CA GLU A 397 -0.45 17.47 -41.53
C GLU A 397 1.08 17.58 -41.43
N ALA A 398 1.60 18.81 -41.44
CA ALA A 398 3.04 19.06 -41.26
C ALA A 398 3.42 19.03 -39.76
N PRO A 399 4.63 18.54 -39.39
CA PRO A 399 5.14 18.66 -38.03
C PRO A 399 5.12 20.12 -37.54
N GLN A 400 4.75 20.32 -36.28
CA GLN A 400 4.71 21.65 -35.69
C GLN A 400 6.13 22.10 -35.34
N VAL A 401 6.47 23.35 -35.68
CA VAL A 401 7.83 23.90 -35.48
C VAL A 401 7.74 25.19 -34.67
N TYR A 402 8.49 25.24 -33.57
CA TYR A 402 8.62 26.38 -32.67
C TYR A 402 10.08 26.82 -32.65
N THR A 403 10.39 28.12 -32.69
CA THR A 403 11.77 28.62 -32.69
C THR A 403 12.10 29.41 -31.42
N SER A 404 13.38 29.42 -31.04
CA SER A 404 13.89 30.26 -29.95
C SER A 404 13.94 31.76 -30.27
N ILE A 405 13.57 32.16 -31.49
CA ILE A 405 13.43 33.57 -31.88
C ILE A 405 12.01 34.05 -31.57
N ASP A 406 11.00 33.22 -31.88
CA ASP A 406 9.59 33.50 -31.61
C ASP A 406 9.24 33.30 -30.13
N TYR A 407 9.85 32.27 -29.50
CA TYR A 407 9.60 31.86 -28.11
C TYR A 407 10.93 31.81 -27.34
N PRO A 408 11.44 32.95 -26.84
CA PRO A 408 12.79 33.05 -26.28
C PRO A 408 12.97 32.38 -24.91
N THR A 409 11.90 32.19 -24.13
CA THR A 409 11.96 31.53 -22.80
C THR A 409 11.14 30.24 -22.75
N PHE A 410 11.49 29.35 -21.82
CA PHE A 410 10.85 28.05 -21.63
C PHE A 410 9.34 28.18 -21.35
N GLY A 411 8.92 29.18 -20.57
CA GLY A 411 7.50 29.45 -20.29
C GLY A 411 6.72 29.80 -21.56
N LEU A 412 7.22 30.73 -22.37
CA LEU A 412 6.61 31.13 -23.64
C LEU A 412 6.53 29.97 -24.65
N LEU A 413 7.54 29.10 -24.67
CA LEU A 413 7.53 27.90 -25.52
C LEU A 413 6.54 26.85 -25.03
N ALA A 414 6.43 26.63 -23.71
CA ALA A 414 5.48 25.69 -23.13
C ALA A 414 4.02 26.14 -23.34
N GLU A 415 3.74 27.44 -23.16
CA GLU A 415 2.46 28.05 -23.49
C GLU A 415 2.15 27.90 -24.99
N ALA A 416 3.11 28.23 -25.87
CA ALA A 416 2.91 28.16 -27.32
C ALA A 416 2.66 26.73 -27.83
N ILE A 417 3.33 25.71 -27.28
CA ILE A 417 3.05 24.30 -27.60
C ILE A 417 1.62 23.96 -27.16
N THR A 418 1.27 24.23 -25.91
CA THR A 418 -0.02 23.87 -25.31
C THR A 418 -1.20 24.58 -25.97
N ALA A 419 -1.02 25.82 -26.43
CA ALA A 419 -2.05 26.60 -27.12
C ALA A 419 -2.28 26.18 -28.59
N ASN A 420 -1.26 25.62 -29.27
CA ASN A 420 -1.31 25.31 -30.70
C ASN A 420 -1.33 23.80 -31.01
N ASN A 421 -1.25 22.92 -30.02
CA ASN A 421 -1.24 21.47 -30.20
C ASN A 421 -2.44 20.81 -29.51
N ASN A 422 -3.22 20.05 -30.28
CA ASN A 422 -4.42 19.35 -29.83
C ASN A 422 -4.16 17.89 -29.38
N ILE A 423 -2.89 17.49 -29.26
CA ILE A 423 -2.44 16.14 -28.91
C ILE A 423 -1.44 16.17 -27.75
N TYR A 424 -0.55 17.17 -27.73
CA TYR A 424 0.51 17.32 -26.73
C TYR A 424 0.45 18.68 -26.01
N GLU A 425 0.68 18.64 -24.71
CA GLU A 425 0.73 19.76 -23.76
C GLU A 425 2.14 19.83 -23.16
N ALA A 426 2.59 21.02 -22.74
CA ALA A 426 3.96 21.26 -22.29
C ALA A 426 4.02 22.05 -20.97
N TYR A 427 4.94 21.65 -20.09
CA TYR A 427 5.11 22.20 -18.74
C TYR A 427 6.58 22.41 -18.42
N THR A 428 6.89 23.41 -17.62
CA THR A 428 8.24 23.72 -17.10
C THR A 428 8.11 24.33 -15.71
N GLU A 429 9.11 24.12 -14.86
CA GLU A 429 9.26 24.89 -13.60
C GLU A 429 10.22 26.08 -13.79
N ASP A 430 10.92 26.13 -14.93
CA ASP A 430 12.03 27.03 -15.26
C ASP A 430 11.59 28.13 -16.25
N GLU A 431 10.43 28.77 -16.06
CA GLU A 431 9.78 29.64 -17.06
C GLU A 431 10.67 30.70 -17.73
N ASN A 432 11.71 31.16 -17.02
CA ASN A 432 12.65 32.21 -17.43
C ASN A 432 13.90 31.69 -18.17
N GLU A 433 14.12 30.37 -18.22
CA GLU A 433 15.28 29.78 -18.92
C GLU A 433 15.20 30.02 -20.43
N LEU A 434 16.35 30.18 -21.10
CA LEU A 434 16.40 30.55 -22.51
C LEU A 434 16.29 29.30 -23.41
N THR A 435 15.34 29.30 -24.35
CA THR A 435 15.15 28.18 -25.29
C THR A 435 16.34 27.93 -26.21
N ALA A 436 17.23 28.91 -26.36
CA ALA A 436 18.52 28.76 -27.03
C ALA A 436 19.47 27.75 -26.32
N ASN A 437 19.29 27.53 -25.02
CA ASN A 437 20.12 26.66 -24.17
C ASN A 437 19.67 25.19 -24.18
N LEU A 438 18.56 24.85 -24.86
CA LEU A 438 18.11 23.46 -25.04
C LEU A 438 19.17 22.63 -25.79
N VAL A 439 19.47 21.43 -25.29
CA VAL A 439 20.39 20.48 -25.95
C VAL A 439 19.71 19.85 -27.16
N ALA A 440 20.45 19.72 -28.28
CA ALA A 440 19.95 19.07 -29.48
C ALA A 440 19.61 17.59 -29.21
N SER A 441 18.42 17.16 -29.61
CA SER A 441 17.85 15.86 -29.28
C SER A 441 16.87 15.39 -30.35
N SER A 442 16.57 14.09 -30.35
CA SER A 442 15.47 13.49 -31.11
C SER A 442 14.99 12.30 -30.29
N SER A 443 13.72 12.29 -29.89
CA SER A 443 13.18 11.29 -28.96
C SER A 443 11.70 11.08 -29.16
N TYR A 444 11.29 9.82 -29.11
CA TYR A 444 9.89 9.44 -28.99
C TYR A 444 9.34 9.84 -27.62
N LEU A 445 8.02 9.92 -27.50
CA LEU A 445 7.37 9.90 -26.19
C LEU A 445 7.34 8.46 -25.65
N SER A 446 7.17 8.34 -24.33
CA SER A 446 7.24 7.05 -23.62
C SER A 446 6.34 7.04 -22.39
N ASN A 447 6.08 5.84 -21.85
CA ASN A 447 5.25 5.60 -20.67
C ASN A 447 3.75 5.95 -20.84
N GLY A 448 3.28 6.10 -22.08
CA GLY A 448 1.85 6.07 -22.39
C GLY A 448 1.38 4.62 -22.48
N GLU A 449 0.33 4.29 -21.74
CA GLU A 449 -0.22 2.92 -21.63
C GLU A 449 -1.74 2.98 -21.76
N ASP A 450 -2.32 1.94 -22.38
CA ASP A 450 -3.77 1.85 -22.60
C ASP A 450 -4.55 1.59 -21.30
N GLY A 451 -3.96 0.82 -20.36
CA GLY A 451 -4.61 0.45 -19.10
C GLY A 451 -5.83 -0.45 -19.28
N THR A 452 -5.80 -1.36 -20.27
CA THR A 452 -6.90 -2.28 -20.59
C THR A 452 -6.83 -3.62 -19.86
N ASP A 453 -5.64 -4.16 -19.56
CA ASP A 453 -5.43 -5.43 -18.85
C ASP A 453 -5.11 -5.22 -17.36
N LEU A 454 -6.05 -4.60 -16.62
CA LEU A 454 -5.93 -4.35 -15.18
C LEU A 454 -6.41 -5.53 -14.33
N THR A 455 -5.77 -5.73 -13.18
CA THR A 455 -6.26 -6.63 -12.13
C THR A 455 -7.53 -6.09 -11.46
N ALA A 456 -8.24 -6.95 -10.75
CA ALA A 456 -9.43 -6.55 -9.98
C ALA A 456 -9.09 -5.53 -8.87
N ASP A 457 -7.92 -5.62 -8.23
CA ASP A 457 -7.51 -4.68 -7.20
C ASP A 457 -7.17 -3.29 -7.81
N GLU A 458 -6.54 -3.24 -8.98
CA GLU A 458 -6.28 -1.96 -9.69
C GLU A 458 -7.58 -1.32 -10.21
N LEU A 459 -8.52 -2.11 -10.72
CA LEU A 459 -9.86 -1.62 -11.07
C LEU A 459 -10.63 -1.12 -9.83
N PHE A 460 -10.38 -1.69 -8.66
CA PHE A 460 -10.97 -1.24 -7.40
C PHE A 460 -10.35 0.06 -6.90
N GLU A 461 -9.03 0.23 -6.97
CA GLU A 461 -8.37 1.52 -6.68
C GLU A 461 -8.81 2.61 -7.68
N ALA A 462 -8.89 2.30 -8.97
CA ALA A 462 -9.33 3.24 -10.01
C ALA A 462 -10.78 3.74 -9.80
N LEU A 463 -11.68 2.87 -9.32
CA LEU A 463 -13.06 3.26 -9.02
C LEU A 463 -13.20 3.96 -7.65
N SER A 464 -12.63 3.40 -6.59
CA SER A 464 -12.92 3.77 -5.19
C SER A 464 -11.85 4.63 -4.50
N GLY A 465 -10.73 4.89 -5.18
CA GLY A 465 -9.59 5.68 -4.70
C GLY A 465 -8.55 4.83 -3.97
N LYS A 466 -7.27 5.15 -4.20
CA LYS A 466 -6.15 4.50 -3.48
C LYS A 466 -6.12 4.99 -2.04
N ARG A 467 -6.10 4.08 -1.07
CA ARG A 467 -6.14 4.38 0.37
C ARG A 467 -4.84 3.93 1.07
N ASP A 468 -4.47 4.59 2.17
CA ASP A 468 -3.37 4.19 3.03
C ASP A 468 -3.79 3.09 4.02
N GLY A 469 -2.85 2.60 4.84
CA GLY A 469 -3.11 1.58 5.86
C GLY A 469 -4.05 2.00 7.00
N ASN A 470 -4.45 3.27 7.06
CA ASN A 470 -5.42 3.83 8.00
C ASN A 470 -6.77 4.16 7.32
N GLY A 471 -6.89 3.95 6.00
CA GLY A 471 -8.09 4.24 5.21
C GLY A 471 -8.15 5.64 4.58
N PHE A 472 -7.13 6.50 4.76
CA PHE A 472 -7.10 7.83 4.16
C PHE A 472 -6.82 7.76 2.65
N ILE A 473 -7.54 8.57 1.86
CA ILE A 473 -7.37 8.62 0.41
C ILE A 473 -6.02 9.29 0.05
N LEU A 474 -5.15 8.54 -0.62
CA LEU A 474 -3.89 8.98 -1.20
C LEU A 474 -4.06 9.52 -2.64
N ALA A 475 -4.99 8.92 -3.40
CA ALA A 475 -5.38 9.37 -4.73
C ALA A 475 -6.88 9.12 -4.96
N GLN A 476 -7.58 10.11 -5.52
CA GLN A 476 -9.02 10.02 -5.79
C GLN A 476 -9.32 9.02 -6.91
N GLY A 477 -10.35 8.20 -6.71
CA GLY A 477 -10.91 7.33 -7.74
C GLY A 477 -12.07 8.00 -8.47
N ALA A 478 -12.61 7.30 -9.47
CA ALA A 478 -13.71 7.80 -10.29
C ALA A 478 -14.92 8.22 -9.45
N TYR A 479 -15.26 7.46 -8.40
CA TYR A 479 -16.39 7.77 -7.53
C TYR A 479 -16.23 9.08 -6.76
N GLN A 480 -15.02 9.46 -6.32
CA GLN A 480 -14.79 10.75 -5.65
C GLN A 480 -14.91 11.93 -6.62
N ILE A 481 -14.37 11.79 -7.83
CA ILE A 481 -14.44 12.82 -8.88
C ILE A 481 -15.91 13.05 -9.31
N LEU A 482 -16.70 11.98 -9.35
CA LEU A 482 -18.12 12.03 -9.73
C LEU A 482 -19.08 12.46 -8.60
N GLU A 483 -18.62 12.73 -7.37
CA GLU A 483 -19.53 13.07 -6.25
C GLU A 483 -20.44 14.26 -6.53
N ASN A 484 -20.03 15.18 -7.40
CA ASN A 484 -20.79 16.37 -7.79
C ASN A 484 -21.24 16.32 -9.26
N TYR A 485 -21.15 15.16 -9.93
CA TYR A 485 -21.52 14.98 -11.34
C TYR A 485 -22.94 14.43 -11.49
N GLN A 486 -23.81 15.19 -12.16
CA GLN A 486 -25.19 14.76 -12.39
C GLN A 486 -25.30 13.66 -13.45
N VAL A 487 -25.63 12.44 -13.02
CA VAL A 487 -26.14 11.36 -13.89
C VAL A 487 -27.32 10.63 -13.24
N ASP A 488 -28.24 10.14 -14.05
CA ASP A 488 -29.45 9.43 -13.60
C ASP A 488 -29.19 7.94 -13.33
N GLN A 489 -28.30 7.32 -14.11
CA GLN A 489 -27.95 5.90 -14.04
C GLN A 489 -26.45 5.68 -14.24
N ILE A 490 -25.86 4.68 -13.56
CA ILE A 490 -24.43 4.38 -13.67
C ILE A 490 -24.14 2.87 -13.68
N VAL A 491 -23.19 2.43 -14.51
CA VAL A 491 -22.73 1.03 -14.57
C VAL A 491 -21.20 0.98 -14.72
N PRO A 492 -20.44 0.49 -13.73
CA PRO A 492 -19.05 0.12 -13.95
C PRO A 492 -18.99 -1.18 -14.77
N VAL A 493 -18.09 -1.22 -15.76
CA VAL A 493 -17.89 -2.35 -16.67
C VAL A 493 -16.52 -2.99 -16.47
N GLY A 494 -16.37 -4.25 -16.89
CA GLY A 494 -15.21 -5.10 -16.57
C GLY A 494 -15.29 -5.80 -15.21
N VAL A 495 -15.89 -5.15 -14.21
CA VAL A 495 -16.03 -5.63 -12.82
C VAL A 495 -17.36 -6.35 -12.54
N TYR A 496 -17.37 -7.21 -11.51
CA TYR A 496 -18.54 -7.97 -11.06
C TYR A 496 -18.74 -7.85 -9.53
N ALA A 497 -19.99 -7.98 -9.06
CA ALA A 497 -20.32 -7.88 -7.63
C ALA A 497 -19.69 -8.98 -6.76
N ASP A 498 -19.39 -10.13 -7.36
CA ASP A 498 -18.74 -11.30 -6.77
C ASP A 498 -17.26 -11.48 -7.18
N ASP A 499 -16.63 -10.44 -7.72
CA ASP A 499 -15.17 -10.42 -7.84
C ASP A 499 -14.50 -10.49 -6.46
N LYS A 500 -13.32 -11.11 -6.44
CA LYS A 500 -12.51 -11.28 -5.25
C LYS A 500 -11.32 -10.36 -5.32
N LEU A 501 -11.20 -9.51 -4.30
CA LEU A 501 -10.14 -8.55 -4.09
C LEU A 501 -9.15 -9.08 -3.04
N SER A 502 -7.99 -8.46 -2.96
CA SER A 502 -6.94 -8.81 -1.99
C SER A 502 -7.32 -8.42 -0.56
N ASP A 503 -8.04 -7.31 -0.39
CA ASP A 503 -8.80 -7.05 0.84
C ASP A 503 -10.13 -7.81 0.81
N LYS A 504 -10.50 -8.38 1.96
CA LYS A 504 -11.73 -9.15 2.16
C LYS A 504 -12.93 -8.28 2.50
N ASN A 505 -12.71 -7.02 2.89
CA ASN A 505 -13.75 -6.06 3.20
C ASN A 505 -14.14 -5.23 1.96
N ALA A 506 -13.22 -5.06 1.02
CA ALA A 506 -13.45 -4.43 -0.28
C ALA A 506 -14.49 -5.20 -1.13
N ASN A 507 -15.44 -4.48 -1.73
CA ASN A 507 -16.41 -5.04 -2.66
C ASN A 507 -16.95 -3.98 -3.65
N PHE A 508 -16.98 -4.30 -4.94
CA PHE A 508 -17.43 -3.38 -5.98
C PHE A 508 -18.91 -2.95 -5.85
N ALA A 509 -19.80 -3.85 -5.43
CA ALA A 509 -21.21 -3.52 -5.26
C ALA A 509 -21.44 -2.62 -4.04
N TYR A 510 -20.66 -2.83 -2.96
CA TYR A 510 -20.67 -1.94 -1.80
C TYR A 510 -20.20 -0.52 -2.15
N GLU A 511 -19.02 -0.36 -2.75
CA GLU A 511 -18.49 0.98 -3.11
C GLU A 511 -19.38 1.67 -4.18
N LEU A 512 -19.94 0.92 -5.14
CA LEU A 512 -20.92 1.46 -6.08
C LEU A 512 -22.19 1.96 -5.37
N ALA A 513 -22.71 1.21 -4.39
CA ALA A 513 -23.91 1.60 -3.64
C ALA A 513 -23.64 2.79 -2.71
N LEU A 514 -22.45 2.85 -2.11
CA LEU A 514 -21.98 3.98 -1.32
C LEU A 514 -21.84 5.24 -2.18
N TYR A 515 -21.19 5.15 -3.35
CA TYR A 515 -21.13 6.23 -4.33
C TYR A 515 -22.53 6.70 -4.75
N CYS A 516 -23.42 5.78 -5.13
CA CYS A 516 -24.77 6.14 -5.56
C CYS A 516 -25.57 6.81 -4.44
N ALA A 517 -25.37 6.43 -3.17
CA ALA A 517 -25.97 7.11 -2.01
C ALA A 517 -25.41 8.53 -1.81
N ILE A 518 -24.08 8.70 -1.89
CA ILE A 518 -23.41 10.01 -1.74
C ILE A 518 -23.82 10.96 -2.87
N SER A 519 -23.75 10.49 -4.13
CA SER A 519 -24.16 11.29 -5.29
C SER A 519 -25.66 11.60 -5.27
N SER A 520 -26.51 10.68 -4.79
CA SER A 520 -27.95 10.96 -4.58
C SER A 520 -28.22 11.98 -3.47
N TYR A 521 -27.34 12.12 -2.47
CA TYR A 521 -27.46 13.13 -1.41
C TYR A 521 -27.06 14.53 -1.90
N ARG A 522 -26.09 14.61 -2.84
CA ARG A 522 -25.61 15.88 -3.40
C ARG A 522 -26.35 16.34 -4.68
N ASN A 523 -26.80 15.39 -5.49
CA ASN A 523 -27.28 15.59 -6.87
C ASN A 523 -28.61 14.83 -7.11
N LYS A 524 -28.99 14.61 -8.39
CA LYS A 524 -30.08 13.68 -8.73
C LYS A 524 -29.86 12.29 -8.14
N THR A 525 -30.94 11.54 -7.91
CA THR A 525 -30.83 10.13 -7.50
C THR A 525 -30.11 9.34 -8.58
N THR A 526 -28.89 8.96 -8.31
CA THR A 526 -28.10 8.09 -9.19
C THR A 526 -28.46 6.65 -8.85
N ILE A 527 -28.88 5.86 -9.84
CA ILE A 527 -29.16 4.43 -9.67
C ILE A 527 -28.03 3.62 -10.32
N GLY A 528 -27.33 2.81 -9.53
CA GLY A 528 -26.28 1.93 -10.02
C GLY A 528 -26.82 0.57 -10.47
N ALA A 529 -26.10 -0.10 -11.39
CA ALA A 529 -26.23 -1.54 -11.54
C ALA A 529 -24.87 -2.20 -11.78
N ILE A 530 -24.75 -3.43 -11.29
CA ILE A 530 -23.52 -4.22 -11.35
C ILE A 530 -23.85 -5.69 -11.64
N PRO A 531 -23.15 -6.35 -12.58
CA PRO A 531 -23.42 -7.75 -12.92
C PRO A 531 -22.81 -8.73 -11.92
N MET A 532 -23.41 -9.92 -11.80
CA MET A 532 -22.75 -11.11 -11.22
C MET A 532 -21.90 -11.80 -12.29
N LYS A 533 -20.81 -12.46 -11.88
CA LYS A 533 -19.79 -13.03 -12.78
C LYS A 533 -20.32 -14.26 -13.54
N PRO A 534 -20.54 -14.16 -14.85
CA PRO A 534 -21.21 -15.22 -15.60
C PRO A 534 -20.29 -16.43 -15.80
N ILE A 535 -20.86 -17.62 -15.61
CA ILE A 535 -20.17 -18.89 -15.83
C ILE A 535 -19.66 -19.06 -17.27
N LYS A 536 -18.43 -19.56 -17.41
CA LYS A 536 -17.82 -19.89 -18.70
C LYS A 536 -18.39 -21.19 -19.27
N ASP A 537 -18.44 -22.24 -18.45
CA ASP A 537 -19.13 -23.50 -18.77
C ASP A 537 -20.62 -23.40 -18.44
N THR A 538 -21.46 -23.85 -19.38
CA THR A 538 -22.93 -23.85 -19.30
C THR A 538 -23.52 -25.26 -19.31
N THR A 539 -22.78 -26.28 -18.87
CA THR A 539 -23.38 -27.59 -18.55
C THR A 539 -24.48 -27.46 -17.49
N LEU A 540 -25.50 -28.33 -17.57
CA LEU A 540 -26.65 -28.31 -16.65
C LEU A 540 -26.25 -28.35 -15.18
N ALA A 541 -25.23 -29.14 -14.82
CA ALA A 541 -24.72 -29.24 -13.45
C ALA A 541 -24.10 -27.92 -12.96
N ASN A 542 -23.34 -27.21 -13.81
CA ASN A 542 -22.76 -25.92 -13.45
C ASN A 542 -23.80 -24.78 -13.46
N ILE A 543 -24.83 -24.82 -14.32
CA ILE A 543 -26.00 -23.92 -14.22
C ILE A 543 -26.74 -24.13 -12.89
N GLN A 544 -26.97 -25.39 -12.47
CA GLN A 544 -27.59 -25.70 -11.17
C GLN A 544 -26.74 -25.21 -9.99
N LYS A 545 -25.42 -25.44 -10.02
CA LYS A 545 -24.48 -24.95 -9.00
C LYS A 545 -24.46 -23.41 -8.94
N TYR A 546 -24.44 -22.73 -10.08
CA TYR A 546 -24.45 -21.27 -10.17
C TYR A 546 -25.77 -20.66 -9.67
N ALA A 547 -26.93 -21.22 -10.04
CA ALA A 547 -28.22 -20.77 -9.52
C ALA A 547 -28.30 -20.88 -7.98
N LYS A 548 -27.79 -21.98 -7.41
CA LYS A 548 -27.73 -22.15 -5.94
C LYS A 548 -26.77 -21.16 -5.28
N TYR A 549 -25.65 -20.84 -5.93
CA TYR A 549 -24.73 -19.80 -5.48
C TYR A 549 -25.40 -18.42 -5.46
N LEU A 550 -26.02 -18.01 -6.57
CA LEU A 550 -26.76 -16.74 -6.67
C LEU A 550 -27.87 -16.60 -5.61
N ALA A 551 -28.61 -17.69 -5.34
CA ALA A 551 -29.65 -17.72 -4.32
C ALA A 551 -29.12 -17.71 -2.87
N THR A 552 -27.80 -17.79 -2.65
CA THR A 552 -27.16 -17.82 -1.32
C THR A 552 -26.04 -16.77 -1.13
N TYR A 553 -25.73 -15.99 -2.16
CA TYR A 553 -24.83 -14.83 -2.09
C TYR A 553 -25.38 -13.73 -1.17
N ASP A 554 -24.52 -13.05 -0.41
CA ASP A 554 -24.96 -11.96 0.47
C ASP A 554 -25.15 -10.64 -0.30
N ASN A 555 -26.36 -10.45 -0.80
CA ASN A 555 -26.78 -9.28 -1.58
C ASN A 555 -27.20 -8.11 -0.67
N THR A 556 -26.46 -7.85 0.41
CA THR A 556 -26.89 -6.95 1.51
C THR A 556 -25.82 -5.89 1.80
N TYR A 557 -26.21 -4.61 1.70
CA TYR A 557 -25.27 -3.49 1.77
C TYR A 557 -25.77 -2.45 2.78
N TYR A 558 -25.14 -2.34 3.94
CA TYR A 558 -25.45 -1.33 4.95
C TYR A 558 -24.31 -0.32 5.07
N MET A 559 -24.61 0.97 5.19
CA MET A 559 -23.58 1.99 5.38
C MET A 559 -22.84 1.76 6.71
N LEU A 560 -21.51 1.77 6.67
CA LEU A 560 -20.65 1.52 7.83
C LEU A 560 -20.01 2.81 8.35
N ASP A 561 -19.68 2.84 9.64
CA ASP A 561 -18.85 3.88 10.28
C ASP A 561 -17.34 3.56 10.20
N GLU A 562 -16.50 4.43 10.77
CA GLU A 562 -15.03 4.27 10.80
C GLU A 562 -14.55 3.06 11.62
N ALA A 563 -15.44 2.41 12.39
CA ALA A 563 -15.18 1.15 13.10
C ALA A 563 -15.78 -0.07 12.36
N GLY A 564 -16.26 0.10 11.13
CA GLY A 564 -16.90 -0.96 10.34
C GLY A 564 -18.29 -1.38 10.86
N SER A 565 -18.90 -0.60 11.75
CA SER A 565 -20.20 -0.90 12.33
C SER A 565 -21.34 -0.27 11.50
N PRO A 566 -22.45 -0.98 11.24
CA PRO A 566 -23.56 -0.42 10.47
C PRO A 566 -24.21 0.79 11.15
N ILE A 567 -24.17 1.93 10.45
CA ILE A 567 -24.84 3.18 10.83
C ILE A 567 -26.35 2.95 10.91
N LYS A 568 -26.99 3.61 11.87
CA LYS A 568 -28.43 3.54 12.10
C LYS A 568 -29.12 4.89 11.92
N ASP A 569 -30.38 4.84 11.52
CA ASP A 569 -31.28 5.98 11.50
C ASP A 569 -31.80 6.35 12.90
N SER A 570 -32.66 7.36 12.97
CA SER A 570 -33.32 7.83 14.20
C SER A 570 -34.30 6.83 14.83
N GLU A 571 -34.68 5.76 14.12
CA GLU A 571 -35.60 4.71 14.57
C GLU A 571 -34.84 3.44 14.98
N GLY A 572 -33.54 3.36 14.70
CA GLY A 572 -32.64 2.27 15.03
C GLY A 572 -32.47 1.22 13.92
N ASN A 573 -33.07 1.43 12.75
CA ASN A 573 -32.85 0.60 11.56
C ASN A 573 -31.46 0.88 10.98
N LYS A 574 -30.87 -0.11 10.31
CA LYS A 574 -29.58 0.09 9.61
C LYS A 574 -29.80 0.86 8.31
N PHE A 575 -28.93 1.81 7.99
CA PHE A 575 -29.01 2.54 6.72
C PHE A 575 -28.67 1.62 5.54
N ASP A 576 -29.67 1.27 4.74
CA ASP A 576 -29.57 0.36 3.61
C ASP A 576 -29.11 1.11 2.33
N LEU A 577 -27.94 0.73 1.82
CA LEU A 577 -27.38 1.22 0.55
C LEU A 577 -27.95 0.45 -0.65
N GLY A 578 -28.49 -0.75 -0.45
CA GLY A 578 -29.02 -1.61 -1.50
C GLY A 578 -30.19 -1.01 -2.28
N LYS A 579 -30.86 0.02 -1.73
CA LYS A 579 -31.89 0.80 -2.45
C LYS A 579 -31.37 1.59 -3.65
N TYR A 580 -30.07 1.89 -3.68
CA TYR A 580 -29.44 2.64 -4.77
C TYR A 580 -28.91 1.75 -5.91
N ILE A 581 -28.91 0.42 -5.78
CA ILE A 581 -28.37 -0.48 -6.81
C ILE A 581 -29.27 -1.66 -7.19
N SER A 582 -29.16 -2.10 -8.44
CA SER A 582 -29.63 -3.41 -8.90
C SER A 582 -28.44 -4.34 -9.18
N VAL A 583 -28.33 -5.44 -8.42
CA VAL A 583 -27.39 -6.53 -8.72
C VAL A 583 -28.00 -7.45 -9.79
N VAL A 584 -27.31 -7.60 -10.92
CA VAL A 584 -27.86 -8.27 -12.12
C VAL A 584 -27.23 -9.64 -12.33
N ALA A 585 -27.96 -10.67 -11.93
CA ALA A 585 -27.58 -12.08 -12.04
C ALA A 585 -28.02 -12.76 -13.36
N GLY A 586 -28.42 -11.96 -14.35
CA GLY A 586 -28.86 -12.44 -15.65
C GLY A 586 -27.78 -13.29 -16.37
N PRO A 587 -28.15 -14.37 -17.06
CA PRO A 587 -27.26 -15.02 -18.02
C PRO A 587 -26.75 -14.00 -19.05
N LYS A 588 -25.54 -14.18 -19.58
CA LYS A 588 -25.01 -13.28 -20.63
C LYS A 588 -26.04 -13.14 -21.75
N VAL A 589 -26.45 -11.90 -21.97
CA VAL A 589 -27.42 -11.54 -22.99
C VAL A 589 -26.76 -11.63 -24.36
N LEU A 590 -27.49 -12.18 -25.33
CA LEU A 590 -27.08 -12.13 -26.72
C LEU A 590 -27.73 -10.91 -27.38
N PHE A 591 -26.98 -10.15 -28.17
CA PHE A 591 -27.48 -9.01 -28.93
C PHE A 591 -27.10 -9.11 -30.42
N ASN A 592 -27.59 -8.18 -31.24
CA ASN A 592 -27.11 -8.02 -32.62
C ASN A 592 -25.95 -7.01 -32.63
N HIS A 593 -24.83 -7.40 -33.25
CA HIS A 593 -23.71 -6.50 -33.50
C HIS A 593 -23.43 -6.47 -35.01
N SER A 594 -23.13 -5.28 -35.53
CA SER A 594 -22.96 -5.03 -36.97
C SER A 594 -21.60 -5.48 -37.52
N VAL A 595 -20.57 -5.60 -36.67
CA VAL A 595 -19.17 -5.73 -37.11
C VAL A 595 -18.46 -7.00 -36.59
N ASN A 596 -19.03 -7.78 -35.66
CA ASN A 596 -18.26 -8.83 -34.99
C ASN A 596 -19.06 -10.04 -34.44
N ALA A 597 -18.36 -11.15 -34.22
CA ALA A 597 -18.87 -12.40 -33.64
C ALA A 597 -19.17 -12.33 -32.13
N LEU A 598 -18.70 -11.28 -31.42
CA LEU A 598 -18.93 -11.03 -29.99
C LEU A 598 -20.39 -10.65 -29.68
N ARG A 599 -21.30 -11.61 -29.83
CA ARG A 599 -22.72 -11.44 -29.48
C ARG A 599 -23.00 -11.34 -27.97
N GLU A 600 -22.01 -11.58 -27.11
CA GLU A 600 -22.14 -11.59 -25.65
C GLU A 600 -22.06 -10.18 -25.05
N GLY A 601 -23.18 -9.65 -24.55
CA GLY A 601 -23.27 -8.36 -23.86
C GLY A 601 -23.24 -8.46 -22.33
N ASN A 602 -22.97 -7.32 -21.69
CA ASN A 602 -23.05 -7.11 -20.24
C ASN A 602 -24.53 -6.98 -19.81
N ALA A 603 -24.93 -7.85 -18.87
CA ALA A 603 -26.29 -7.92 -18.34
C ALA A 603 -26.75 -6.61 -17.68
N ALA A 604 -25.87 -5.91 -16.94
CA ALA A 604 -26.22 -4.68 -16.24
C ALA A 604 -26.36 -3.48 -17.19
N VAL A 605 -25.46 -3.37 -18.18
CA VAL A 605 -25.51 -2.31 -19.21
C VAL A 605 -26.81 -2.40 -20.01
N MET A 606 -27.14 -3.58 -20.55
CA MET A 606 -28.37 -3.80 -21.31
C MET A 606 -29.64 -3.61 -20.47
N TYR A 607 -29.60 -3.92 -19.18
CA TYR A 607 -30.72 -3.68 -18.25
C TYR A 607 -30.94 -2.18 -18.01
N MET A 608 -29.91 -1.44 -17.60
CA MET A 608 -30.03 -0.02 -17.28
C MET A 608 -30.38 0.79 -18.54
N ALA A 609 -29.65 0.59 -19.64
CA ALA A 609 -29.92 1.21 -20.94
C ALA A 609 -31.30 0.86 -21.52
N TYR A 610 -31.93 -0.25 -21.11
CA TYR A 610 -33.34 -0.50 -21.42
C TYR A 610 -34.27 0.28 -20.47
N THR A 611 -34.00 0.32 -19.16
CA THR A 611 -34.84 1.06 -18.20
C THR A 611 -34.87 2.57 -18.45
N SER A 612 -33.79 3.16 -18.97
CA SER A 612 -33.74 4.58 -19.36
C SER A 612 -34.77 4.95 -20.45
N THR A 613 -35.21 3.99 -21.26
CA THR A 613 -36.28 4.16 -22.28
C THR A 613 -37.70 4.09 -21.72
N LEU A 614 -37.86 3.63 -20.48
CA LEU A 614 -39.17 3.44 -19.84
C LEU A 614 -39.51 4.65 -18.97
N ALA A 615 -40.75 5.15 -19.04
CA ALA A 615 -41.25 6.12 -18.06
C ALA A 615 -41.05 5.58 -16.62
N SER A 616 -40.70 6.46 -15.68
CA SER A 616 -40.39 6.16 -14.27
C SER A 616 -41.32 5.13 -13.62
N LYS A 617 -42.63 5.41 -13.68
CA LYS A 617 -43.76 4.57 -13.23
C LYS A 617 -43.91 3.20 -13.89
N SER A 618 -43.06 2.83 -14.85
CA SER A 618 -43.22 1.65 -15.70
C SER A 618 -42.04 0.68 -15.55
N ALA A 619 -42.15 -0.25 -14.60
CA ALA A 619 -41.16 -1.29 -14.35
C ALA A 619 -40.73 -2.05 -15.62
N PRO A 620 -39.47 -2.54 -15.71
CA PRO A 620 -39.06 -3.43 -16.80
C PRO A 620 -39.62 -4.86 -16.66
N THR A 621 -40.15 -5.21 -15.47
CA THR A 621 -40.77 -6.49 -15.13
C THR A 621 -41.64 -7.06 -16.24
N ASN A 622 -41.34 -8.29 -16.66
CA ASN A 622 -42.05 -9.07 -17.68
C ASN A 622 -41.99 -8.50 -19.13
N LYS A 623 -41.24 -7.43 -19.41
CA LYS A 623 -41.06 -6.83 -20.74
C LYS A 623 -39.81 -7.36 -21.48
N LYS A 624 -39.79 -7.24 -22.82
CA LYS A 624 -38.64 -7.61 -23.68
C LYS A 624 -37.61 -6.48 -23.67
N MET A 625 -36.34 -6.80 -23.44
CA MET A 625 -35.24 -5.84 -23.61
C MET A 625 -34.93 -5.64 -25.10
N LEU A 626 -34.76 -4.37 -25.50
CA LEU A 626 -34.35 -3.99 -26.86
C LEU A 626 -32.89 -4.43 -27.14
N GLY A 627 -32.48 -4.46 -28.41
CA GLY A 627 -31.18 -4.98 -28.88
C GLY A 627 -30.96 -6.50 -28.71
N THR A 628 -31.62 -7.14 -27.74
CA THR A 628 -31.38 -8.56 -27.41
C THR A 628 -31.98 -9.53 -28.44
N THR A 629 -31.20 -10.57 -28.72
CA THR A 629 -31.50 -11.69 -29.64
C THR A 629 -31.67 -13.02 -28.93
N GLY A 630 -31.13 -13.18 -27.72
CA GLY A 630 -31.20 -14.42 -26.94
C GLY A 630 -30.51 -14.34 -25.57
N LEU A 631 -30.27 -15.49 -24.96
CA LEU A 631 -29.49 -15.67 -23.72
C LEU A 631 -28.50 -16.82 -23.91
N LYS A 632 -27.30 -16.73 -23.33
CA LYS A 632 -26.28 -17.80 -23.39
C LYS A 632 -26.75 -19.13 -22.79
N PHE A 633 -27.56 -19.06 -21.73
CA PHE A 633 -28.25 -20.19 -21.11
C PHE A 633 -29.54 -19.69 -20.45
N ASN A 634 -30.44 -20.61 -20.11
CA ASN A 634 -31.69 -20.29 -19.41
C ASN A 634 -31.69 -20.91 -18.00
N PHE A 635 -32.24 -20.17 -17.04
CA PHE A 635 -32.62 -20.71 -15.72
C PHE A 635 -34.04 -21.31 -15.79
N SER A 636 -34.30 -22.34 -14.99
CA SER A 636 -35.67 -22.84 -14.78
C SER A 636 -36.48 -21.91 -13.85
N ASN A 637 -37.81 -22.02 -13.90
CA ASN A 637 -38.71 -21.18 -13.09
C ASN A 637 -38.43 -21.26 -11.57
N SER A 638 -37.97 -22.41 -11.06
CA SER A 638 -37.56 -22.54 -9.65
C SER A 638 -36.29 -21.74 -9.36
N GLN A 639 -35.27 -21.88 -10.22
CA GLN A 639 -34.02 -21.13 -10.07
C GLN A 639 -34.27 -19.62 -10.18
N LEU A 640 -35.14 -19.19 -11.10
CA LEU A 640 -35.56 -17.79 -11.23
C LEU A 640 -36.29 -17.30 -9.97
N ASN A 641 -37.22 -18.09 -9.41
CA ASN A 641 -37.87 -17.76 -8.14
C ASN A 641 -36.85 -17.52 -7.02
N ASP A 642 -35.83 -18.38 -6.92
CA ASP A 642 -34.85 -18.32 -5.84
C ASP A 642 -33.86 -17.15 -6.02
N ILE A 643 -33.46 -16.85 -7.27
CA ILE A 643 -32.60 -15.70 -7.62
C ILE A 643 -33.32 -14.37 -7.40
N ILE A 644 -34.57 -14.21 -7.88
CA ILE A 644 -35.40 -13.03 -7.58
C ILE A 644 -35.69 -12.95 -6.07
N GLY A 645 -35.87 -14.10 -5.40
CA GLY A 645 -36.01 -14.22 -3.95
C GLY A 645 -34.77 -13.78 -3.16
N ASN A 646 -33.59 -13.75 -3.80
CA ASN A 646 -32.37 -13.15 -3.28
C ASN A 646 -32.08 -11.74 -3.84
N ARG A 647 -33.11 -11.04 -4.33
CA ARG A 647 -33.08 -9.60 -4.68
C ARG A 647 -32.17 -9.25 -5.87
N MET A 648 -31.94 -10.21 -6.75
CA MET A 648 -31.16 -10.02 -7.98
C MET A 648 -32.08 -9.89 -9.19
N VAL A 649 -31.67 -9.09 -10.18
CA VAL A 649 -32.36 -9.01 -11.48
C VAL A 649 -31.94 -10.21 -12.34
N ALA A 650 -32.90 -10.88 -12.97
CA ALA A 650 -32.66 -12.04 -13.84
C ALA A 650 -33.50 -11.99 -15.13
N PHE A 651 -33.07 -12.77 -16.13
CA PHE A 651 -33.67 -12.79 -17.47
C PHE A 651 -34.13 -14.20 -17.87
N GLN A 652 -35.12 -14.26 -18.76
CA GLN A 652 -35.63 -15.49 -19.37
C GLN A 652 -35.95 -15.29 -20.86
N LEU A 653 -35.91 -16.35 -21.65
CA LEU A 653 -36.64 -16.41 -22.93
C LEU A 653 -38.08 -16.88 -22.67
N LYS A 654 -39.04 -16.38 -23.46
CA LYS A 654 -40.44 -16.84 -23.42
C LYS A 654 -40.76 -17.67 -24.64
N TYR A 655 -41.56 -18.72 -24.49
CA TYR A 655 -42.14 -19.39 -25.65
C TYR A 655 -43.27 -18.53 -26.24
N LEU A 656 -43.26 -18.40 -27.57
CA LEU A 656 -44.30 -17.75 -28.34
C LEU A 656 -45.35 -18.79 -28.77
N GLU A 657 -46.52 -18.33 -29.23
CA GLU A 657 -47.60 -19.20 -29.74
C GLU A 657 -47.16 -20.10 -30.90
N SER A 658 -46.10 -19.71 -31.62
CA SER A 658 -45.44 -20.51 -32.66
C SER A 658 -44.59 -21.68 -32.13
N GLY A 659 -44.63 -21.98 -30.82
CA GLY A 659 -43.84 -23.02 -30.15
C GLY A 659 -42.35 -22.70 -29.99
N ASN A 660 -41.87 -21.62 -30.61
CA ASN A 660 -40.46 -21.21 -30.58
C ASN A 660 -40.16 -20.30 -29.38
N ALA A 661 -38.93 -20.37 -28.87
CA ALA A 661 -38.45 -19.41 -27.88
C ALA A 661 -38.27 -18.00 -28.49
N SER A 662 -38.44 -16.97 -27.68
CA SER A 662 -38.38 -15.58 -28.11
C SER A 662 -36.97 -15.18 -28.56
N THR A 663 -36.90 -14.45 -29.69
CA THR A 663 -35.69 -13.85 -30.25
C THR A 663 -35.25 -12.61 -29.45
N GLY A 664 -35.03 -12.79 -28.15
CA GLY A 664 -34.60 -11.76 -27.21
C GLY A 664 -35.14 -12.00 -25.80
N ALA A 665 -34.46 -11.39 -24.84
CA ALA A 665 -34.61 -11.64 -23.42
C ALA A 665 -35.73 -10.80 -22.79
N TYR A 666 -36.44 -11.40 -21.84
CA TYR A 666 -37.41 -10.73 -20.97
C TYR A 666 -36.85 -10.59 -19.57
N VAL A 667 -37.03 -9.41 -18.96
CA VAL A 667 -36.76 -9.21 -17.53
C VAL A 667 -37.80 -9.98 -16.72
N VAL A 668 -37.35 -10.78 -15.75
CA VAL A 668 -38.25 -11.62 -14.93
C VAL A 668 -38.94 -10.76 -13.87
N ASP A 669 -38.16 -10.02 -13.09
CA ASP A 669 -38.62 -9.06 -12.08
C ASP A 669 -37.56 -7.95 -11.91
N ALA A 670 -37.93 -6.83 -11.29
CA ALA A 670 -37.10 -5.61 -11.18
C ALA A 670 -36.75 -5.19 -9.73
N PRO A 671 -36.16 -6.08 -8.91
CA PRO A 671 -35.72 -5.72 -7.56
C PRO A 671 -34.50 -4.79 -7.58
N THR A 672 -34.39 -3.97 -6.53
CA THR A 672 -33.12 -3.41 -6.04
C THR A 672 -32.50 -4.39 -5.05
N ALA A 673 -31.27 -4.15 -4.58
CA ALA A 673 -30.64 -4.97 -3.54
C ALA A 673 -31.21 -4.71 -2.12
N ALA A 674 -32.08 -3.71 -1.95
CA ALA A 674 -32.64 -3.29 -0.65
C ALA A 674 -33.31 -4.43 0.13
N ALA A 675 -33.24 -4.40 1.46
CA ALA A 675 -33.76 -5.39 2.38
C ALA A 675 -35.22 -5.81 2.04
N LYS A 676 -35.55 -7.09 2.28
CA LYS A 676 -36.82 -7.71 1.84
C LYS A 676 -38.09 -7.05 2.38
N ASN A 677 -37.96 -6.16 3.37
CA ASN A 677 -39.02 -5.39 4.02
C ASN A 677 -38.94 -3.87 3.76
N SER A 678 -38.03 -3.39 2.91
CA SER A 678 -37.96 -1.98 2.50
C SER A 678 -38.93 -1.68 1.37
N ASP A 679 -39.63 -0.55 1.44
CA ASP A 679 -40.49 -0.07 0.35
C ASP A 679 -39.71 0.25 -0.94
N TYR A 680 -38.39 0.46 -0.83
CA TYR A 680 -37.47 0.68 -1.94
C TYR A 680 -37.01 -0.61 -2.65
N ALA A 681 -37.51 -1.79 -2.28
CA ALA A 681 -37.21 -3.09 -2.91
C ALA A 681 -37.75 -3.27 -4.36
N ARG A 682 -38.08 -2.16 -5.04
CA ARG A 682 -38.69 -2.09 -6.38
C ARG A 682 -38.07 -0.92 -7.15
N LEU A 683 -37.44 -1.18 -8.30
CA LEU A 683 -36.87 -0.11 -9.13
C LEU A 683 -37.92 0.91 -9.60
N SER A 684 -39.15 0.45 -9.86
CA SER A 684 -40.31 1.29 -10.17
C SER A 684 -40.64 2.30 -9.06
N THR A 685 -40.58 1.89 -7.79
CA THR A 685 -40.73 2.80 -6.64
C THR A 685 -39.58 3.81 -6.57
N VAL A 686 -38.32 3.36 -6.67
CA VAL A 686 -37.15 4.27 -6.61
C VAL A 686 -37.23 5.34 -7.70
N ARG A 687 -37.57 4.97 -8.94
CA ARG A 687 -37.70 5.92 -10.07
C ARG A 687 -38.88 6.89 -9.88
N VAL A 688 -40.01 6.45 -9.33
CA VAL A 688 -41.14 7.35 -9.02
C VAL A 688 -40.80 8.33 -7.89
N ILE A 689 -40.10 7.88 -6.84
CA ILE A 689 -39.68 8.75 -5.74
C ILE A 689 -38.62 9.75 -6.20
N ARG A 690 -37.69 9.35 -7.10
CA ARG A 690 -36.80 10.29 -7.81
C ARG A 690 -37.60 11.35 -8.56
N ASP A 691 -38.49 10.97 -9.48
CA ASP A 691 -39.32 11.92 -10.26
C ASP A 691 -40.06 12.93 -9.37
N VAL A 692 -40.68 12.46 -8.27
CA VAL A 692 -41.38 13.34 -7.31
C VAL A 692 -40.42 14.32 -6.67
N ALA A 693 -39.33 13.84 -6.07
CA ALA A 693 -38.38 14.71 -5.40
C ALA A 693 -37.73 15.67 -6.41
N ASP A 694 -37.39 15.21 -7.62
CA ASP A 694 -36.78 16.03 -8.69
C ASP A 694 -37.72 17.16 -9.14
N ALA A 695 -39.04 16.91 -9.11
CA ALA A 695 -40.08 17.90 -9.38
C ALA A 695 -40.37 18.84 -8.20
N MET A 696 -40.19 18.43 -6.95
CA MET A 696 -40.36 19.30 -5.77
C MET A 696 -39.28 20.37 -5.70
N ARG A 697 -38.04 20.00 -6.02
CA ARG A 697 -36.88 20.89 -5.99
C ARG A 697 -37.04 22.02 -7.02
N GLU A 698 -37.43 21.69 -8.26
CA GLU A 698 -37.82 22.67 -9.31
C GLU A 698 -38.92 23.66 -8.92
N VAL A 699 -39.82 23.25 -8.02
CA VAL A 699 -40.93 24.08 -7.53
C VAL A 699 -40.52 24.97 -6.37
N ALA A 700 -39.54 24.54 -5.58
CA ALA A 700 -38.99 25.32 -4.48
C ALA A 700 -37.92 26.33 -4.92
N ASP A 701 -37.14 26.03 -5.99
CA ASP A 701 -36.05 26.88 -6.49
C ASP A 701 -36.44 28.39 -6.58
N PRO A 702 -37.62 28.81 -7.10
CA PRO A 702 -38.01 30.22 -7.20
C PRO A 702 -38.38 30.91 -5.87
N TYR A 703 -38.33 30.20 -4.75
CA TYR A 703 -38.63 30.70 -3.41
C TYR A 703 -37.39 30.75 -2.50
N ILE A 704 -36.23 30.27 -2.98
CA ILE A 704 -34.97 30.33 -2.23
C ILE A 704 -34.41 31.76 -2.33
N GLY A 705 -34.09 32.37 -1.18
CA GLY A 705 -33.65 33.77 -1.09
C GLY A 705 -34.78 34.81 -1.07
N GLU A 706 -36.04 34.38 -1.20
CA GLU A 706 -37.22 35.23 -1.01
C GLU A 706 -37.53 35.49 0.47
N ALA A 707 -38.29 36.54 0.75
CA ALA A 707 -38.69 36.86 2.14
C ALA A 707 -39.58 35.74 2.73
N ASN A 708 -39.20 35.21 3.90
CA ASN A 708 -39.91 34.14 4.60
C ASN A 708 -41.22 34.63 5.27
N THR A 709 -42.18 35.09 4.45
CA THR A 709 -43.50 35.56 4.90
C THR A 709 -44.57 34.48 4.73
N ILE A 710 -45.69 34.64 5.42
CA ILE A 710 -46.84 33.73 5.34
C ILE A 710 -47.37 33.66 3.90
N GLU A 711 -47.38 34.78 3.18
CA GLU A 711 -47.81 34.87 1.77
C GLU A 711 -46.90 34.07 0.85
N LYS A 712 -45.57 34.15 1.03
CA LYS A 712 -44.58 33.41 0.23
C LYS A 712 -44.63 31.92 0.52
N ARG A 713 -44.79 31.51 1.79
CA ARG A 713 -45.00 30.09 2.16
C ARG A 713 -46.32 29.53 1.63
N ASN A 714 -47.40 30.31 1.66
CA ASN A 714 -48.68 29.93 1.05
C ASN A 714 -48.56 29.78 -0.48
N ALA A 715 -47.80 30.65 -1.14
CA ALA A 715 -47.55 30.54 -2.58
C ALA A 715 -46.69 29.30 -2.93
N LEU A 716 -45.66 28.99 -2.15
CA LEU A 716 -44.85 27.76 -2.29
C LEU A 716 -45.74 26.51 -2.10
N SER A 717 -46.56 26.50 -1.06
CA SER A 717 -47.53 25.42 -0.77
C SER A 717 -48.49 25.19 -1.95
N ALA A 718 -49.06 26.26 -2.53
CA ALA A 718 -49.91 26.17 -3.72
C ALA A 718 -49.17 25.67 -4.97
N ALA A 719 -47.89 26.03 -5.15
CA ALA A 719 -47.06 25.55 -6.26
C ALA A 719 -46.71 24.06 -6.10
N ILE A 720 -46.42 23.60 -4.88
CA ILE A 720 -46.20 22.18 -4.52
C ILE A 720 -47.45 21.36 -4.83
N ALA A 721 -48.62 21.78 -4.33
CA ALA A 721 -49.89 21.11 -4.60
C ALA A 721 -50.14 20.97 -6.12
N LYS A 722 -50.01 22.07 -6.88
CA LYS A 722 -50.19 22.07 -8.34
C LYS A 722 -49.25 21.09 -9.06
N ARG A 723 -48.00 20.93 -8.59
CA ARG A 723 -47.05 19.98 -9.18
C ARG A 723 -47.40 18.53 -8.82
N LEU A 724 -47.77 18.26 -7.57
CA LEU A 724 -48.19 16.94 -7.13
C LEU A 724 -49.50 16.49 -7.82
N ASP A 725 -50.46 17.41 -8.03
CA ASP A 725 -51.67 17.17 -8.80
C ASP A 725 -51.37 16.80 -10.26
N LEU A 726 -50.38 17.45 -10.90
CA LEU A 726 -49.93 17.06 -12.25
C LEU A 726 -49.28 15.68 -12.26
N LEU A 727 -48.56 15.27 -11.22
CA LEU A 727 -48.02 13.92 -11.09
C LEU A 727 -49.12 12.86 -10.84
N VAL A 728 -50.22 13.21 -10.17
CA VAL A 728 -51.43 12.37 -10.06
C VAL A 728 -52.15 12.26 -11.42
N GLN A 729 -52.37 13.38 -12.12
CA GLN A 729 -53.03 13.40 -13.43
C GLN A 729 -52.25 12.62 -14.49
N ASN A 730 -50.92 12.74 -14.48
CA ASN A 730 -50.02 11.94 -15.32
C ASN A 730 -49.86 10.49 -14.82
N GLY A 731 -50.47 10.11 -13.69
CA GLY A 731 -50.42 8.77 -13.11
C GLY A 731 -49.02 8.31 -12.70
N VAL A 732 -48.12 9.25 -12.36
CA VAL A 732 -46.78 8.97 -11.80
C VAL A 732 -46.90 8.57 -10.32
N ILE A 733 -47.88 9.14 -9.61
CA ILE A 733 -48.29 8.78 -8.25
C ILE A 733 -49.80 8.57 -8.19
N GLN A 734 -50.30 7.77 -7.25
CA GLN A 734 -51.74 7.55 -7.05
C GLN A 734 -52.37 8.57 -6.08
N LYS A 735 -51.62 8.93 -5.04
CA LYS A 735 -52.04 9.84 -3.97
C LYS A 735 -50.81 10.48 -3.33
N TYR A 736 -50.97 11.68 -2.80
CA TYR A 736 -50.00 12.33 -1.94
C TYR A 736 -50.66 12.89 -0.67
N SER A 737 -49.81 13.27 0.29
CA SER A 737 -50.10 14.16 1.42
C SER A 737 -48.83 14.94 1.71
N TYR A 738 -48.92 16.24 2.01
CA TYR A 738 -47.73 17.04 2.35
C TYR A 738 -48.01 18.01 3.50
N SER A 739 -46.95 18.43 4.17
CA SER A 739 -46.97 19.45 5.22
C SER A 739 -45.75 20.36 5.05
N LEU A 740 -45.94 21.68 5.09
CA LEU A 740 -44.85 22.65 5.06
C LEU A 740 -44.68 23.25 6.46
N VAL A 741 -43.66 22.77 7.18
CA VAL A 741 -43.40 23.09 8.58
C VAL A 741 -42.26 24.11 8.67
N ALA A 742 -42.51 25.23 9.34
CA ALA A 742 -41.45 26.14 9.78
C ALA A 742 -41.67 26.43 11.27
N THR A 743 -40.80 25.90 12.13
CA THR A 743 -40.83 26.24 13.57
C THR A 743 -40.30 27.65 13.78
N ALA A 744 -40.66 28.33 14.87
CA ALA A 744 -40.19 29.70 15.14
C ALA A 744 -38.65 29.84 15.17
N LYS A 745 -37.91 28.76 15.48
CA LYS A 745 -36.44 28.73 15.34
C LYS A 745 -36.01 28.71 13.87
N GLN A 746 -36.65 27.89 13.05
CA GLN A 746 -36.41 27.79 11.61
C GLN A 746 -36.79 29.07 10.88
N GLU A 747 -37.91 29.72 11.25
CA GLU A 747 -38.31 31.01 10.67
C GLU A 747 -37.22 32.09 10.83
N VAL A 748 -36.59 32.16 12.01
CA VAL A 748 -35.46 33.06 12.31
C VAL A 748 -34.18 32.66 11.55
N LEU A 749 -34.01 31.38 11.20
CA LEU A 749 -32.89 30.87 10.40
C LEU A 749 -33.15 30.90 8.88
N GLY A 750 -34.36 31.28 8.44
CA GLY A 750 -34.77 31.23 7.02
C GLY A 750 -35.12 29.83 6.50
N GLU A 751 -35.24 28.84 7.39
CA GLU A 751 -35.50 27.44 7.07
C GLU A 751 -37.01 27.11 6.98
N ALA A 752 -37.35 26.11 6.16
CA ALA A 752 -38.65 25.42 6.17
C ALA A 752 -38.47 23.96 5.74
N SER A 753 -39.25 23.05 6.33
CA SER A 753 -39.21 21.61 6.09
C SER A 753 -40.47 21.16 5.35
N LEU A 754 -40.30 20.44 4.23
CA LEU A 754 -41.39 19.86 3.44
C LEU A 754 -41.50 18.36 3.73
N GLU A 755 -42.52 17.97 4.50
CA GLU A 755 -42.85 16.56 4.76
C GLU A 755 -43.75 16.04 3.62
N LEU A 756 -43.45 14.85 3.09
CA LEU A 756 -44.13 14.27 1.92
C LEU A 756 -44.44 12.79 2.16
N GLY A 757 -45.72 12.43 2.12
CA GLY A 757 -46.20 11.05 1.99
C GLY A 757 -46.68 10.81 0.55
N ILE A 758 -46.14 9.78 -0.10
CA ILE A 758 -46.38 9.48 -1.52
C ILE A 758 -46.85 8.03 -1.68
N VAL A 759 -47.89 7.80 -2.47
CA VAL A 759 -48.34 6.46 -2.87
C VAL A 759 -47.96 6.22 -4.34
N PRO A 760 -46.93 5.41 -4.65
CA PRO A 760 -46.57 5.09 -6.02
C PRO A 760 -47.57 4.09 -6.65
N PRO A 761 -47.69 4.05 -8.00
CA PRO A 761 -48.51 3.06 -8.69
C PRO A 761 -47.91 1.66 -8.55
N GLN A 762 -48.69 0.72 -8.03
CA GLN A 762 -48.27 -0.68 -7.86
C GLN A 762 -48.19 -1.44 -9.20
N GLU A 763 -47.18 -2.29 -9.34
CA GLU A 763 -46.94 -3.12 -10.52
C GLU A 763 -47.69 -4.47 -10.48
N LEU A 764 -48.34 -4.83 -11.59
CA LEU A 764 -49.06 -6.11 -11.71
C LEU A 764 -48.08 -7.27 -11.98
N ARG A 765 -47.66 -7.96 -10.92
CA ARG A 765 -46.63 -9.02 -10.98
C ARG A 765 -47.16 -10.44 -11.27
N LYS A 766 -48.38 -10.77 -10.83
CA LYS A 766 -48.94 -12.13 -10.96
C LYS A 766 -50.45 -12.10 -11.18
N ILE A 767 -50.91 -12.83 -12.21
CA ILE A 767 -52.31 -13.21 -12.39
C ILE A 767 -52.44 -14.69 -12.01
N THR A 768 -53.45 -15.06 -11.23
CA THR A 768 -53.68 -16.44 -10.82
C THR A 768 -55.04 -16.90 -11.33
N THR A 769 -55.05 -17.62 -12.45
CA THR A 769 -56.27 -18.20 -13.02
C THR A 769 -56.57 -19.53 -12.33
N VAL A 770 -57.73 -19.64 -11.68
CA VAL A 770 -58.22 -20.90 -11.12
C VAL A 770 -59.19 -21.51 -12.13
N ILE A 771 -58.86 -22.69 -12.66
CA ILE A 771 -59.69 -23.41 -13.64
C ILE A 771 -60.30 -24.63 -12.93
N GLY A 772 -61.62 -24.66 -12.82
CA GLY A 772 -62.39 -25.80 -12.35
C GLY A 772 -63.06 -26.53 -13.51
N LEU A 773 -62.97 -27.86 -13.54
CA LEU A 773 -63.75 -28.70 -14.44
C LEU A 773 -65.05 -29.11 -13.74
N THR A 774 -66.19 -28.67 -14.27
CA THR A 774 -67.51 -29.20 -13.90
C THR A 774 -67.79 -30.46 -14.69
N SER A 775 -68.38 -31.49 -14.08
CA SER A 775 -68.96 -32.60 -14.84
C SER A 775 -70.18 -32.10 -15.63
N SER A 776 -70.25 -32.45 -16.91
CA SER A 776 -71.43 -32.22 -17.74
C SER A 776 -72.55 -33.17 -17.30
N GLN A 777 -73.37 -32.75 -16.34
CA GLN A 777 -74.59 -33.48 -16.02
C GLN A 777 -75.70 -33.15 -17.03
N ALA A 778 -76.25 -34.23 -17.59
CA ALA A 778 -77.56 -34.32 -18.20
C ALA A 778 -78.28 -35.50 -17.52
#